data_AF-A0A7S2D3N1-F1
#
_entry.id   AF-A0A7S2D3N1-F1
#
_cell.length_a   1.000
_cell.length_b   1.000
_cell.length_c   1.000
_cell.angle_alpha   90.00
_cell.angle_beta   90.00
_cell.angle_gamma   90.00
#
_symmetry.space_group_name_H-M   'P 1'
#
loop_
_entity.id
_entity.type
_entity.pdbx_description
1 polymer ?
#
loop_
_entity_poly.entity_id
_entity_poly.type
_entity_poly.pdbx_seq_one_letter_code
_entity_poly.pdbx_strand_id
1 'polypeptide(L)'
;AMDLSPDGKYLVTLSEPEAEGSIQVLTVWDCSLGSGEDPAYSAQVTSASGIPAEVQTCVRMDPSNPTQIVSNGASAVIFWSFAEGLLTYYSPPLGDQQFKQPIGTLTQSVFIPDSTKAVTATTDGDAVLWDQGDTEGDDATTERRASKVVRLHAGSVPYLVTCGEYLVSGGQDGHVRFFDFEFRIIAWFEDLDAGAITSLSFAVPPPASSKRPPLGASVLACPDFVVGTTNALIVSCTPGMFDELQAEERRGTLLVQGQDSMVHGLAAHPTLSRFAVTGRAGLLQLWDYSEKRLLLMRMFDKLMGHTLAFSPNGKFLAIGFTSGLLKVLVAMTLEEVCTFKASKGCITAAAFSNDSTYLATADTDNCVGIYRLGNPGDEPGTKKEWVYVGKYRGHYKPITGLQFGEGSDGSARLFSTGEDRSLVEYDLARSSVQGGIQLRNTSKIEQTAVPTGCLWLPPAIQGAEPAVVTANDQYKLRVVAPGPKSIQRTVIGPTYGGPLTRMLLLNQEREEGQEAGPRFVAYATHDKVIGLMQLPLDGNPSKSMGLIAHPAEVSDLAATWDGRHLITAGGADNSIHLWKVEPSALEAAGQAGGMGVEPFVNQLDGGVDGTFYQELIDHFYYAQLRAQGEDTTEPRKITGEVPLTELGNMMRSLGFYPSGREIDEMVAEAKLVAQAAGRDSADTFTFDEFVVMYVNHRPIFGVSKEMIGEAFAALSPSGSGELSREALLGLLSSHEEALGGEDLAKCLRMLVGVEDPAKALPEQIDAKVFAEQVLGFQDYAVTGA
;
A
#
# COMPACT_ATOMS: atom_id res chain seq x y z
N ALA A 1 8.21 1.82 -20.02
CA ALA A 1 7.43 2.55 -21.05
C ALA A 1 6.77 1.56 -22.00
N MET A 2 5.68 1.93 -22.68
CA MET A 2 5.03 1.07 -23.68
C MET A 2 4.40 1.87 -24.82
N ASP A 3 4.21 1.24 -25.97
CA ASP A 3 3.48 1.78 -27.11
C ASP A 3 2.82 0.66 -27.94
N LEU A 4 1.78 0.98 -28.70
CA LEU A 4 1.03 0.01 -29.51
C LEU A 4 1.09 0.42 -30.99
N SER A 5 1.24 -0.56 -31.89
CA SER A 5 1.16 -0.30 -33.32
C SER A 5 -0.25 0.19 -33.72
N PRO A 6 -0.39 1.03 -34.76
CA PRO A 6 -1.69 1.58 -35.15
C PRO A 6 -2.75 0.53 -35.55
N ASP A 7 -2.31 -0.64 -35.99
CA ASP A 7 -3.17 -1.79 -36.32
C ASP A 7 -3.50 -2.67 -35.09
N GLY A 8 -2.95 -2.35 -33.92
CA GLY A 8 -3.12 -3.11 -32.67
C GLY A 8 -2.44 -4.48 -32.67
N LYS A 9 -1.62 -4.79 -33.68
CA LYS A 9 -0.98 -6.09 -33.82
C LYS A 9 0.20 -6.26 -32.87
N TYR A 10 1.02 -5.24 -32.70
CA TYR A 10 2.23 -5.31 -31.89
C TYR A 10 2.16 -4.35 -30.71
N LEU A 11 2.52 -4.85 -29.54
CA LEU A 11 2.77 -4.04 -28.35
C LEU A 11 4.28 -4.04 -28.10
N VAL A 12 4.88 -2.86 -27.92
CA VAL A 12 6.26 -2.75 -27.43
C VAL A 12 6.26 -2.33 -25.98
N THR A 13 7.09 -3.00 -25.18
CA THR A 13 7.34 -2.66 -23.77
C THR A 13 8.83 -2.52 -23.51
N LEU A 14 9.19 -1.52 -22.72
CA LEU A 14 10.54 -1.25 -22.25
C LEU A 14 10.56 -1.33 -20.73
N SER A 15 11.36 -2.25 -20.19
CA SER A 15 11.43 -2.52 -18.75
C SER A 15 12.13 -1.39 -17.98
N GLU A 16 11.85 -1.30 -16.68
CA GLU A 16 12.67 -0.54 -15.74
C GLU A 16 13.87 -1.39 -15.30
N PRO A 17 15.04 -0.80 -15.01
CA PRO A 17 16.15 -1.56 -14.43
C PRO A 17 15.79 -2.00 -13.00
N GLU A 18 15.85 -3.31 -12.71
CA GLU A 18 15.57 -3.86 -11.37
C GLU A 18 16.48 -3.32 -10.24
N ALA A 19 17.69 -2.89 -10.57
CA ALA A 19 18.68 -2.34 -9.64
C ALA A 19 19.61 -1.38 -10.39
N GLU A 20 20.36 -0.56 -9.65
CA GLU A 20 21.32 0.37 -10.25
C GLU A 20 22.39 -0.40 -11.04
N GLY A 21 22.44 -0.19 -12.36
CA GLY A 21 23.34 -0.90 -13.27
C GLY A 21 22.77 -2.16 -13.95
N SER A 22 21.51 -2.54 -13.69
CA SER A 22 20.86 -3.61 -14.45
C SER A 22 20.48 -3.16 -15.87
N ILE A 23 20.36 -4.12 -16.79
CA ILE A 23 20.12 -3.85 -18.20
C ILE A 23 18.62 -3.82 -18.49
N GLN A 24 18.12 -2.73 -19.09
CA GLN A 24 16.74 -2.70 -19.57
C GLN A 24 16.52 -3.69 -20.71
N VAL A 25 15.31 -4.20 -20.81
CA VAL A 25 14.90 -5.11 -21.88
C VAL A 25 13.78 -4.45 -22.68
N LEU A 26 13.99 -4.35 -23.99
CA LEU A 26 12.94 -3.98 -24.95
C LEU A 26 12.32 -5.26 -25.50
N THR A 27 11.00 -5.35 -25.40
CA THR A 27 10.24 -6.54 -25.76
C THR A 27 9.08 -6.16 -26.68
N VAL A 28 8.88 -6.94 -27.74
CA VAL A 28 7.78 -6.79 -28.69
C VAL A 28 6.87 -8.01 -28.57
N TRP A 29 5.59 -7.77 -28.33
CA TRP A 29 4.54 -8.77 -28.18
C TRP A 29 3.64 -8.75 -29.41
N ASP A 30 3.30 -9.92 -29.95
CA ASP A 30 2.30 -10.03 -31.02
C ASP A 30 0.92 -10.32 -30.40
N CYS A 31 0.08 -9.29 -30.34
CA CYS A 31 -1.24 -9.34 -29.73
C CYS A 31 -2.25 -10.15 -30.55
N SER A 32 -1.93 -10.52 -31.80
CA SER A 32 -2.80 -11.36 -32.64
C SER A 32 -2.70 -12.85 -32.31
N LEU A 33 -1.59 -13.27 -31.68
CA LEU A 33 -1.37 -14.64 -31.22
C LEU A 33 -2.02 -14.82 -29.85
N GLY A 34 -3.32 -15.12 -29.83
CA GLY A 34 -4.00 -15.46 -28.58
C GLY A 34 -3.27 -16.59 -27.86
N SER A 35 -2.80 -16.32 -26.63
CA SER A 35 -2.16 -17.25 -25.66
C SER A 35 -0.63 -17.44 -25.65
N GLY A 36 0.17 -16.60 -26.31
CA GLY A 36 1.63 -16.62 -26.08
C GLY A 36 2.02 -15.86 -24.80
N GLU A 37 2.47 -16.54 -23.74
CA GLU A 37 3.23 -15.91 -22.64
C GLU A 37 4.62 -15.44 -23.11
N ASP A 38 5.10 -15.99 -24.23
CA ASP A 38 6.40 -15.68 -24.81
C ASP A 38 6.35 -14.43 -25.69
N PRO A 39 7.34 -13.53 -25.57
CA PRO A 39 7.45 -12.38 -26.45
C PRO A 39 7.82 -12.77 -27.88
N ALA A 40 7.33 -12.02 -28.86
CA ALA A 40 7.68 -12.24 -30.27
C ALA A 40 9.15 -11.87 -30.54
N TYR A 41 9.64 -10.80 -29.89
CA TYR A 41 11.02 -10.36 -29.95
C TYR A 41 11.45 -9.77 -28.61
N SER A 42 12.72 -9.95 -28.23
CA SER A 42 13.29 -9.32 -27.04
C SER A 42 14.78 -9.02 -27.25
N ALA A 43 15.23 -7.87 -26.75
CA ALA A 43 16.62 -7.47 -26.80
C ALA A 43 17.02 -6.67 -25.54
N GLN A 44 18.24 -6.91 -25.08
CA GLN A 44 18.86 -6.15 -24.00
C GLN A 44 19.36 -4.80 -24.52
N VAL A 45 19.02 -3.72 -23.82
CA VAL A 45 19.40 -2.36 -24.16
C VAL A 45 20.83 -2.10 -23.70
N THR A 46 21.80 -2.37 -24.57
CA THR A 46 23.24 -2.26 -24.28
C THR A 46 23.96 -1.33 -25.25
N SER A 47 25.10 -0.79 -24.83
CA SER A 47 26.06 -0.16 -25.72
C SER A 47 26.69 -1.19 -26.67
N ALA A 48 27.36 -0.73 -27.74
CA ALA A 48 28.11 -1.61 -28.66
C ALA A 48 29.20 -2.48 -27.97
N SER A 49 29.57 -2.15 -26.73
CA SER A 49 30.52 -2.90 -25.90
C SER A 49 29.88 -3.92 -24.95
N GLY A 50 28.55 -4.09 -25.00
CA GLY A 50 27.80 -5.01 -24.14
C GLY A 50 27.55 -4.51 -22.70
N ILE A 51 27.97 -3.28 -22.38
CA ILE A 51 27.68 -2.60 -21.10
C ILE A 51 26.25 -2.05 -21.15
N PRO A 52 25.47 -2.04 -20.03
CA PRO A 52 24.17 -1.39 -19.97
C PRO A 52 24.21 0.00 -20.62
N ALA A 53 23.27 0.26 -21.53
CA ALA A 53 23.12 1.60 -22.09
C ALA A 53 22.53 2.54 -21.01
N GLU A 54 22.54 3.83 -21.30
CA GLU A 54 21.77 4.79 -20.52
C GLU A 54 20.30 4.38 -20.45
N VAL A 55 19.68 4.58 -19.29
CA VAL A 55 18.25 4.30 -19.07
C VAL A 55 17.40 5.08 -20.07
N GLN A 56 16.69 4.32 -20.91
CA GLN A 56 15.72 4.80 -21.87
C GLN A 56 14.38 5.02 -21.16
N THR A 57 13.74 6.17 -21.39
CA THR A 57 12.50 6.61 -20.71
C THR A 57 11.30 6.67 -21.65
N CYS A 58 11.54 6.69 -22.97
CA CYS A 58 10.51 6.74 -24.00
C CYS A 58 10.65 5.56 -24.96
N VAL A 59 9.52 5.05 -25.47
CA VAL A 59 9.46 4.13 -26.59
C VAL A 59 8.26 4.50 -27.48
N ARG A 60 8.46 4.54 -28.80
CA ARG A 60 7.43 4.80 -29.81
C ARG A 60 7.59 3.92 -31.03
N MET A 61 6.50 3.42 -31.56
CA MET A 61 6.46 2.72 -32.85
C MET A 61 6.26 3.71 -34.00
N ASP A 62 6.82 3.39 -35.16
CA ASP A 62 6.55 4.17 -36.37
C ASP A 62 5.11 3.90 -36.84
N PRO A 63 4.27 4.95 -36.96
CA PRO A 63 2.87 4.79 -37.33
C PRO A 63 2.68 4.29 -38.78
N SER A 64 3.65 4.52 -39.67
CA SER A 64 3.59 4.07 -41.07
C SER A 64 4.31 2.73 -41.27
N ASN A 65 5.24 2.38 -40.38
CA ASN A 65 5.97 1.12 -40.42
C ASN A 65 6.13 0.48 -39.03
N PRO A 66 5.17 -0.34 -38.57
CA PRO A 66 5.22 -0.96 -37.24
C PRO A 66 6.44 -1.86 -36.96
N THR A 67 7.29 -2.16 -37.95
CA THR A 67 8.56 -2.89 -37.71
C THR A 67 9.68 -2.01 -37.17
N GLN A 68 9.49 -0.69 -37.14
CA GLN A 68 10.45 0.30 -36.66
C GLN A 68 10.00 0.86 -35.31
N ILE A 69 10.97 1.02 -34.41
CA ILE A 69 10.74 1.54 -33.06
C ILE A 69 11.83 2.55 -32.75
N VAL A 70 11.49 3.61 -32.03
CA VAL A 70 12.44 4.57 -31.48
C VAL A 70 12.33 4.55 -29.96
N SER A 71 13.47 4.53 -29.28
CA SER A 71 13.56 4.80 -27.85
C SER A 71 14.56 5.93 -27.59
N ASN A 72 14.41 6.64 -26.48
CA ASN A 72 15.45 7.57 -26.04
C ASN A 72 15.60 7.57 -24.52
N GLY A 73 16.82 7.84 -24.08
CA GLY A 73 17.18 8.20 -22.71
C GLY A 73 17.38 9.71 -22.61
N ALA A 74 18.17 10.15 -21.63
CA ALA A 74 18.46 11.57 -21.42
C ALA A 74 19.50 12.12 -22.42
N SER A 75 20.41 11.29 -22.94
CA SER A 75 21.45 11.72 -23.90
C SER A 75 21.51 10.92 -25.21
N ALA A 76 20.93 9.72 -25.25
CA ALA A 76 20.98 8.84 -26.42
C ALA A 76 19.59 8.52 -26.99
N VAL A 77 19.53 8.38 -28.32
CA VAL A 77 18.39 7.81 -29.07
C VAL A 77 18.81 6.46 -29.63
N ILE A 78 17.89 5.50 -29.66
CA ILE A 78 18.10 4.18 -30.25
C ILE A 78 16.97 3.90 -31.23
N PHE A 79 17.33 3.56 -32.46
CA PHE A 79 16.40 3.10 -33.49
C PHE A 79 16.47 1.59 -33.58
N TRP A 80 15.32 0.94 -33.41
CA TRP A 80 15.18 -0.51 -33.47
C TRP A 80 14.43 -0.91 -34.71
N SER A 81 14.76 -2.09 -35.23
CA SER A 81 14.03 -2.75 -36.29
C SER A 81 13.93 -4.24 -36.01
N PHE A 82 12.74 -4.79 -36.20
CA PHE A 82 12.53 -6.23 -36.11
C PHE A 82 12.04 -6.81 -37.43
N ALA A 83 12.69 -7.90 -37.86
CA ALA A 83 12.35 -8.67 -39.03
C ALA A 83 12.96 -10.07 -38.91
N GLU A 84 12.34 -11.08 -39.54
CA GLU A 84 12.91 -12.43 -39.68
C GLU A 84 13.37 -13.09 -38.35
N GLY A 85 12.68 -12.81 -37.23
CA GLY A 85 13.02 -13.37 -35.92
C GLY A 85 14.16 -12.64 -35.18
N LEU A 86 14.68 -11.53 -35.72
CA LEU A 86 15.72 -10.73 -35.10
C LEU A 86 15.21 -9.34 -34.72
N LEU A 87 15.63 -8.84 -33.56
CA LEU A 87 15.47 -7.46 -33.13
C LEU A 87 16.84 -6.80 -33.10
N THR A 88 17.05 -5.86 -34.01
CA THR A 88 18.31 -5.15 -34.20
C THR A 88 18.15 -3.69 -33.83
N TYR A 89 19.25 -3.03 -33.46
CA TYR A 89 19.22 -1.62 -33.13
C TYR A 89 20.50 -0.88 -33.49
N TYR A 90 20.38 0.43 -33.64
CA TYR A 90 21.46 1.36 -33.88
C TYR A 90 21.23 2.65 -33.07
N SER A 91 22.28 3.15 -32.43
CA SER A 91 22.25 4.41 -31.71
C SER A 91 23.16 5.41 -32.41
N PRO A 92 22.63 6.49 -33.01
CA PRO A 92 23.46 7.50 -33.65
C PRO A 92 24.30 8.26 -32.64
N PRO A 93 25.57 8.59 -32.98
CA PRO A 93 26.38 9.46 -32.14
C PRO A 93 25.77 10.87 -32.12
N LEU A 94 25.64 11.43 -30.92
CA LEU A 94 25.20 12.80 -30.68
C LEU A 94 26.29 13.51 -29.88
N GLY A 95 26.90 14.55 -30.46
CA GLY A 95 27.97 15.30 -29.79
C GLY A 95 27.83 16.80 -29.97
N ASP A 96 28.16 17.57 -28.93
CA ASP A 96 28.03 19.03 -28.89
C ASP A 96 28.80 19.76 -29.99
N GLN A 97 29.84 19.15 -30.55
CA GLN A 97 30.64 19.73 -31.62
C GLN A 97 29.96 19.66 -33.01
N GLN A 98 28.89 18.87 -33.15
CA GLN A 98 28.20 18.68 -34.43
C GLN A 98 27.28 19.86 -34.77
N PHE A 99 26.83 20.60 -33.76
CA PHE A 99 25.99 21.79 -33.92
C PHE A 99 26.64 23.01 -33.27
N LYS A 100 26.20 24.22 -33.66
CA LYS A 100 26.71 25.48 -33.08
C LYS A 100 26.12 25.81 -31.70
N GLN A 101 25.32 24.90 -31.14
CA GLN A 101 24.65 25.05 -29.86
C GLN A 101 24.70 23.71 -29.10
N PRO A 102 24.75 23.72 -27.76
CA PRO A 102 24.62 22.51 -26.96
C PRO A 102 23.22 21.91 -27.14
N ILE A 103 23.11 20.59 -27.02
CA ILE A 103 21.83 19.89 -27.05
C ILE A 103 21.43 19.59 -25.59
N GLY A 104 20.26 20.08 -25.19
CA GLY A 104 19.68 19.77 -23.89
C GLY A 104 19.28 18.31 -23.75
N THR A 105 18.97 17.88 -22.53
CA THR A 105 18.52 16.52 -22.23
C THR A 105 17.32 16.15 -23.10
N LEU A 106 17.36 14.96 -23.70
CA LEU A 106 16.30 14.46 -24.58
C LEU A 106 15.07 14.06 -23.75
N THR A 107 13.87 14.39 -24.24
CA THR A 107 12.60 14.12 -23.53
C THR A 107 11.81 13.01 -24.22
N GLN A 108 11.25 13.27 -25.41
CA GLN A 108 10.42 12.33 -26.15
C GLN A 108 10.78 12.29 -27.63
N SER A 109 10.83 11.08 -28.20
CA SER A 109 11.04 10.84 -29.63
C SER A 109 9.77 10.38 -30.33
N VAL A 110 9.58 10.80 -31.58
CA VAL A 110 8.48 10.34 -32.46
C VAL A 110 8.98 10.20 -33.89
N PHE A 111 8.34 9.32 -34.67
CA PHE A 111 8.56 9.25 -36.11
C PHE A 111 7.73 10.30 -36.85
N ILE A 112 8.22 10.78 -37.98
CA ILE A 112 7.42 11.56 -38.93
C ILE A 112 6.72 10.55 -39.87
N PRO A 113 5.38 10.52 -39.91
CA PRO A 113 4.62 9.60 -40.76
C PRO A 113 5.06 9.65 -42.23
N ASP A 114 4.97 8.49 -42.87
CA ASP A 114 5.25 8.28 -44.30
C ASP A 114 6.64 8.77 -44.73
N SER A 115 7.60 8.78 -43.80
CA SER A 115 8.97 9.23 -44.02
C SER A 115 9.96 8.34 -43.28
N THR A 116 11.25 8.50 -43.62
CA THR A 116 12.34 7.86 -42.88
C THR A 116 12.82 8.70 -41.70
N LYS A 117 12.16 9.82 -41.38
CA LYS A 117 12.64 10.79 -40.39
C LYS A 117 12.04 10.56 -39.01
N ALA A 118 12.76 11.01 -37.98
CA ALA A 118 12.27 11.05 -36.61
C ALA A 118 12.66 12.37 -35.95
N VAL A 119 11.94 12.74 -34.89
CA VAL A 119 12.18 13.97 -34.14
C VAL A 119 12.26 13.64 -32.66
N THR A 120 13.26 14.21 -31.98
CA THR A 120 13.40 14.10 -30.52
C THR A 120 13.38 15.49 -29.90
N ALA A 121 12.46 15.70 -28.95
CA ALA A 121 12.36 16.93 -28.17
C ALA A 121 13.38 16.98 -27.02
N THR A 122 13.60 18.18 -26.45
CA THR A 122 14.60 18.42 -25.39
C THR A 122 14.05 19.27 -24.23
N THR A 123 14.74 19.21 -23.08
CA THR A 123 14.44 20.02 -21.88
C THR A 123 14.70 21.50 -22.06
N ASP A 124 15.48 21.88 -23.07
CA ASP A 124 15.85 23.27 -23.32
C ASP A 124 14.92 23.94 -24.33
N GLY A 125 13.94 23.20 -24.87
CA GLY A 125 12.94 23.70 -25.79
C GLY A 125 13.23 23.50 -27.27
N ASP A 126 14.31 22.78 -27.59
CA ASP A 126 14.70 22.41 -28.95
C ASP A 126 14.16 21.03 -29.35
N ALA A 127 14.15 20.77 -30.65
CA ALA A 127 13.91 19.47 -31.25
C ALA A 127 15.03 19.11 -32.24
N VAL A 128 15.54 17.89 -32.14
CA VAL A 128 16.56 17.31 -33.00
C VAL A 128 15.88 16.46 -34.07
N LEU A 129 16.15 16.77 -35.35
CA LEU A 129 15.68 16.01 -36.50
C LEU A 129 16.69 14.93 -36.88
N TRP A 130 16.24 13.69 -36.97
CA TRP A 130 16.99 12.53 -37.39
C TRP A 130 16.60 12.13 -38.81
N ASP A 131 17.58 12.03 -39.70
CA ASP A 131 17.36 11.76 -41.12
C ASP A 131 18.36 10.71 -41.61
N GLN A 132 17.93 9.82 -42.53
CA GLN A 132 18.82 8.86 -43.20
C GLN A 132 19.61 9.53 -44.34
N GLY A 133 19.16 10.71 -44.80
CA GLY A 133 19.77 11.45 -45.91
C GLY A 133 19.41 10.84 -47.27
N ASP A 134 19.57 11.64 -48.33
CA ASP A 134 19.31 11.23 -49.71
C ASP A 134 20.56 10.52 -50.29
N THR A 135 20.87 9.30 -49.86
CA THR A 135 21.86 8.46 -50.55
C THR A 135 21.18 7.54 -51.55
N GLU A 136 21.01 8.01 -52.79
CA GLU A 136 20.70 7.13 -53.92
C GLU A 136 21.97 6.40 -54.38
N GLY A 137 22.03 5.07 -54.17
CA GLY A 137 23.12 4.20 -54.62
C GLY A 137 23.22 2.89 -53.81
N ASP A 138 24.04 1.94 -54.28
CA ASP A 138 24.30 0.60 -53.67
C ASP A 138 24.94 0.67 -52.25
N ASP A 139 25.23 1.86 -51.74
CA ASP A 139 25.86 2.15 -50.44
C ASP A 139 24.88 2.88 -49.48
N ALA A 140 23.57 2.79 -49.73
CA ALA A 140 22.53 3.42 -48.92
C ALA A 140 22.48 2.81 -47.51
N THR A 141 22.97 3.55 -46.52
CA THR A 141 22.88 3.15 -45.11
C THR A 141 21.48 3.46 -44.57
N THR A 142 20.84 2.52 -43.88
CA THR A 142 19.56 2.73 -43.17
C THR A 142 19.72 3.50 -41.84
N GLU A 143 20.93 3.98 -41.55
CA GLU A 143 21.29 4.64 -40.29
C GLU A 143 20.89 6.11 -40.30
N ARG A 144 20.07 6.52 -39.32
CA ARG A 144 19.70 7.93 -39.14
C ARG A 144 20.84 8.72 -38.51
N ARG A 145 20.97 9.99 -38.87
CA ARG A 145 21.93 10.95 -38.29
C ARG A 145 21.22 12.24 -37.90
N ALA A 146 21.71 12.90 -36.86
CA ALA A 146 21.21 14.21 -36.47
C ALA A 146 21.51 15.22 -37.59
N SER A 147 20.46 15.80 -38.17
CA SER A 147 20.55 16.66 -39.36
C SER A 147 20.29 18.13 -39.04
N LYS A 148 19.35 18.42 -38.15
CA LYS A 148 18.90 19.78 -37.82
C LYS A 148 18.46 19.87 -36.36
N VAL A 149 18.69 21.03 -35.74
CA VAL A 149 18.13 21.37 -34.44
C VAL A 149 17.24 22.60 -34.60
N VAL A 150 16.03 22.55 -34.06
CA VAL A 150 15.01 23.61 -34.20
C VAL A 150 14.40 23.96 -32.85
N ARG A 151 14.32 25.25 -32.54
CA ARG A 151 13.66 25.77 -31.34
C ARG A 151 12.13 25.68 -31.48
N LEU A 152 11.48 24.94 -30.59
CA LEU A 152 10.01 24.80 -30.54
C LEU A 152 9.38 25.60 -29.39
N HIS A 153 10.01 25.61 -28.22
CA HIS A 153 9.52 26.28 -27.00
C HIS A 153 10.64 27.05 -26.28
N ALA A 154 10.25 28.00 -25.42
CA ALA A 154 11.23 28.76 -24.62
C ALA A 154 11.88 27.90 -23.51
N GLY A 155 11.22 26.81 -23.10
CA GLY A 155 11.72 25.82 -22.15
C GLY A 155 11.31 24.41 -22.58
N SER A 156 11.40 23.45 -21.65
CA SER A 156 11.23 22.01 -21.91
C SER A 156 10.02 21.66 -22.76
N VAL A 157 10.21 20.71 -23.68
CA VAL A 157 9.15 20.07 -24.46
C VAL A 157 8.96 18.65 -23.92
N PRO A 158 8.15 18.47 -22.87
CA PRO A 158 7.92 17.15 -22.26
C PRO A 158 7.10 16.21 -23.15
N TYR A 159 6.30 16.73 -24.07
CA TYR A 159 5.43 15.92 -24.91
C TYR A 159 5.49 16.29 -26.39
N LEU A 160 5.60 15.27 -27.24
CA LEU A 160 5.65 15.39 -28.69
C LEU A 160 4.83 14.27 -29.34
N VAL A 161 4.04 14.60 -30.36
CA VAL A 161 3.19 13.65 -31.08
C VAL A 161 2.93 14.12 -32.51
N THR A 162 2.60 13.21 -33.42
CA THR A 162 2.18 13.54 -34.79
C THR A 162 0.69 13.35 -34.96
N CYS A 163 0.01 14.28 -35.63
CA CYS A 163 -1.42 14.20 -35.92
C CYS A 163 -1.69 14.70 -37.34
N GLY A 164 -2.11 13.79 -38.22
CA GLY A 164 -2.28 14.10 -39.64
C GLY A 164 -0.97 14.61 -40.25
N GLU A 165 -1.01 15.81 -40.82
CA GLU A 165 0.15 16.47 -41.45
C GLU A 165 0.96 17.34 -40.47
N TYR A 166 0.70 17.24 -39.17
CA TYR A 166 1.30 18.10 -38.15
C TYR A 166 2.20 17.35 -37.19
N LEU A 167 3.31 17.99 -36.82
CA LEU A 167 4.04 17.74 -35.60
C LEU A 167 3.47 18.64 -34.49
N VAL A 168 3.03 18.06 -33.39
CA VAL A 168 2.41 18.79 -32.27
C VAL A 168 3.26 18.64 -31.02
N SER A 169 3.62 19.78 -30.41
CA SER A 169 4.37 19.83 -29.17
C SER A 169 3.57 20.44 -28.03
N GLY A 170 3.73 19.84 -26.84
CA GLY A 170 3.27 20.41 -25.58
C GLY A 170 4.48 20.86 -24.77
N GLY A 171 4.48 22.13 -24.35
CA GLY A 171 5.60 22.72 -23.62
C GLY A 171 5.37 22.85 -22.12
N GLN A 172 6.48 22.97 -21.39
CA GLN A 172 6.47 23.37 -19.98
C GLN A 172 5.97 24.81 -19.77
N ASP A 173 5.98 25.62 -20.83
CA ASP A 173 5.33 26.95 -20.88
C ASP A 173 3.79 26.86 -20.85
N GLY A 174 3.21 25.65 -20.90
CA GLY A 174 1.77 25.44 -20.91
C GLY A 174 1.14 25.66 -22.28
N HIS A 175 1.95 25.76 -23.34
CA HIS A 175 1.48 26.02 -24.69
C HIS A 175 1.44 24.73 -25.51
N VAL A 176 0.49 24.66 -26.44
CA VAL A 176 0.44 23.63 -27.47
C VAL A 176 0.75 24.29 -28.81
N ARG A 177 1.71 23.76 -29.58
CA ARG A 177 2.10 24.30 -30.88
C ARG A 177 2.01 23.24 -31.96
N PHE A 178 1.47 23.63 -33.11
CA PHE A 178 1.36 22.81 -34.31
C PHE A 178 2.38 23.30 -35.34
N PHE A 179 3.13 22.37 -35.90
CA PHE A 179 4.12 22.62 -36.94
C PHE A 179 3.84 21.74 -38.16
N ASP A 180 4.18 22.20 -39.35
CA ASP A 180 4.39 21.29 -40.49
C ASP A 180 5.69 20.46 -40.29
N PHE A 181 5.91 19.46 -41.14
CA PHE A 181 7.12 18.63 -41.05
C PHE A 181 8.40 19.35 -41.49
N GLU A 182 8.29 20.58 -42.01
CA GLU A 182 9.40 21.51 -42.23
C GLU A 182 9.69 22.41 -41.02
N PHE A 183 8.96 22.22 -39.91
CA PHE A 183 9.04 22.96 -38.65
C PHE A 183 8.59 24.42 -38.73
N ARG A 184 7.67 24.75 -39.64
CA ARG A 184 6.98 26.05 -39.66
C ARG A 184 5.77 25.97 -38.75
N ILE A 185 5.61 26.96 -37.87
CA ILE A 185 4.46 27.04 -36.97
C ILE A 185 3.19 27.31 -37.80
N ILE A 186 2.19 26.46 -37.62
CA ILE A 186 0.88 26.56 -38.25
C ILE A 186 -0.15 27.15 -37.28
N ALA A 187 -0.17 26.69 -36.03
CA ALA A 187 -1.10 27.16 -34.99
C ALA A 187 -0.49 27.05 -33.59
N TRP A 188 -1.03 27.78 -32.62
CA TRP A 188 -0.63 27.71 -31.22
C TRP A 188 -1.79 28.00 -30.26
N PHE A 189 -1.79 27.33 -29.11
CA PHE A 189 -2.74 27.51 -28.02
C PHE A 189 -1.95 27.96 -26.79
N GLU A 190 -2.03 29.25 -26.48
CA GLU A 190 -1.24 29.88 -25.40
C GLU A 190 -2.09 30.28 -24.19
N ASP A 191 -3.40 30.43 -24.36
CA ASP A 191 -4.32 30.93 -23.33
C ASP A 191 -4.98 29.81 -22.48
N LEU A 192 -4.50 28.56 -22.54
CA LEU A 192 -5.10 27.44 -21.81
C LEU A 192 -5.12 27.66 -20.28
N ASP A 193 -4.12 28.35 -19.74
CA ASP A 193 -3.98 28.68 -18.31
C ASP A 193 -4.12 27.46 -17.37
N ALA A 194 -3.69 26.29 -17.87
CA ALA A 194 -3.90 25.00 -17.22
C ALA A 194 -2.62 24.39 -16.61
N GLY A 195 -1.47 25.07 -16.75
CA GLY A 195 -0.15 24.60 -16.31
C GLY A 195 0.66 23.94 -17.43
N ALA A 196 1.83 23.39 -17.07
CA ALA A 196 2.73 22.74 -18.02
C ALA A 196 2.09 21.50 -18.66
N ILE A 197 2.26 21.32 -19.97
CA ILE A 197 1.65 20.22 -20.70
C ILE A 197 2.40 18.91 -20.40
N THR A 198 1.67 17.83 -20.13
CA THR A 198 2.25 16.49 -19.87
C THR A 198 1.80 15.46 -20.87
N SER A 199 0.64 15.65 -21.52
CA SER A 199 0.11 14.74 -22.53
C SER A 199 -0.84 15.44 -23.49
N LEU A 200 -0.90 14.91 -24.71
CA LEU A 200 -1.84 15.30 -25.76
C LEU A 200 -2.47 14.05 -26.36
N SER A 201 -3.78 14.06 -26.57
CA SER A 201 -4.51 12.98 -27.23
C SER A 201 -5.56 13.55 -28.18
N PHE A 202 -5.62 13.02 -29.39
CA PHE A 202 -6.53 13.49 -30.45
C PHE A 202 -7.71 12.53 -30.61
N ALA A 203 -8.88 13.07 -30.92
CA ALA A 203 -10.05 12.28 -31.26
C ALA A 203 -9.81 11.50 -32.55
N VAL A 204 -10.26 10.23 -32.56
CA VAL A 204 -10.31 9.45 -33.80
C VAL A 204 -11.46 9.98 -34.65
N PRO A 205 -11.20 10.55 -35.84
CA PRO A 205 -12.28 11.04 -36.69
C PRO A 205 -13.20 9.87 -37.09
N PRO A 206 -14.54 10.04 -37.05
CA PRO A 206 -15.46 9.00 -37.47
C PRO A 206 -15.20 8.62 -38.94
N PRO A 207 -15.41 7.35 -39.34
CA PRO A 207 -15.24 6.93 -40.72
C PRO A 207 -16.09 7.82 -41.63
N ALA A 208 -15.45 8.38 -42.66
CA ALA A 208 -15.97 9.51 -43.44
C ALA A 208 -17.46 9.39 -43.80
N SER A 209 -18.32 10.15 -43.09
CA SER A 209 -19.59 10.55 -43.68
C SER A 209 -19.28 11.67 -44.67
N SER A 210 -19.55 11.41 -45.94
CA SER A 210 -19.37 12.36 -47.04
C SER A 210 -20.17 13.64 -46.81
N LYS A 211 -19.59 14.63 -46.14
CA LYS A 211 -20.08 16.01 -46.17
C LYS A 211 -18.88 16.93 -46.35
N ARG A 212 -18.99 17.80 -47.37
CA ARG A 212 -18.08 18.93 -47.57
C ARG A 212 -17.91 19.68 -46.25
N PRO A 213 -16.70 20.18 -45.94
CA PRO A 213 -16.52 21.06 -44.80
C PRO A 213 -17.48 22.25 -44.93
N PRO A 214 -18.17 22.66 -43.85
CA PRO A 214 -19.01 23.85 -43.88
C PRO A 214 -18.19 25.07 -44.32
N LEU A 215 -18.82 26.01 -45.04
CA LEU A 215 -18.18 27.29 -45.37
C LEU A 215 -17.83 28.00 -44.05
N GLY A 216 -16.54 28.30 -43.86
CA GLY A 216 -15.98 28.82 -42.60
C GLY A 216 -15.08 27.82 -41.86
N ALA A 217 -14.44 26.89 -42.56
CA ALA A 217 -13.50 25.93 -41.97
C ALA A 217 -12.33 26.66 -41.28
N SER A 218 -12.00 26.22 -40.07
CA SER A 218 -10.83 26.67 -39.31
C SER A 218 -9.56 26.56 -40.16
N VAL A 219 -8.61 27.47 -39.94
CA VAL A 219 -7.28 27.41 -40.57
C VAL A 219 -6.54 26.13 -40.17
N LEU A 220 -6.86 25.54 -39.01
CA LEU A 220 -6.26 24.33 -38.49
C LEU A 220 -7.13 23.09 -38.78
N ALA A 221 -6.62 22.20 -39.64
CA ALA A 221 -7.30 20.96 -39.99
C ALA A 221 -6.88 19.78 -39.08
N CYS A 222 -7.20 19.85 -37.78
CA CYS A 222 -6.97 18.72 -36.85
C CYS A 222 -8.28 18.24 -36.20
N PRO A 223 -8.33 17.03 -35.62
CA PRO A 223 -9.42 16.61 -34.75
C PRO A 223 -9.45 17.43 -33.45
N ASP A 224 -10.58 17.37 -32.74
CA ASP A 224 -10.64 17.79 -31.33
C ASP A 224 -9.62 17.00 -30.51
N PHE A 225 -9.07 17.62 -29.48
CA PHE A 225 -8.01 17.01 -28.70
C PHE A 225 -8.13 17.37 -27.22
N VAL A 226 -7.52 16.57 -26.37
CA VAL A 226 -7.43 16.82 -24.93
C VAL A 226 -5.98 17.02 -24.52
N VAL A 227 -5.80 17.89 -23.55
CA VAL A 227 -4.51 18.30 -23.01
C VAL A 227 -4.48 17.93 -21.53
N GLY A 228 -3.53 17.07 -21.14
CA GLY A 228 -3.22 16.79 -19.73
C GLY A 228 -2.11 17.71 -19.24
N THR A 229 -2.20 18.17 -17.99
CA THR A 229 -1.23 19.11 -17.41
C THR A 229 -0.66 18.65 -16.08
N THR A 230 0.44 19.29 -15.65
CA THR A 230 1.07 19.06 -14.34
C THR A 230 0.17 19.41 -13.15
N ASN A 231 -0.85 20.25 -13.37
CA ASN A 231 -1.80 20.67 -12.33
C ASN A 231 -2.99 19.71 -12.21
N ALA A 232 -2.83 18.47 -12.70
CA ALA A 232 -3.85 17.44 -12.75
C ALA A 232 -5.14 17.88 -13.48
N LEU A 233 -5.01 18.71 -14.51
CA LEU A 233 -6.14 19.16 -15.34
C LEU A 233 -6.17 18.39 -16.66
N ILE A 234 -7.37 18.07 -17.12
CA ILE A 234 -7.63 17.62 -18.49
C ILE A 234 -8.51 18.65 -19.17
N VAL A 235 -7.99 19.30 -20.21
CA VAL A 235 -8.67 20.36 -20.95
C VAL A 235 -8.99 19.88 -22.36
N SER A 236 -10.27 19.94 -22.73
CA SER A 236 -10.73 19.71 -24.11
C SER A 236 -10.51 20.96 -24.95
N CYS A 237 -9.91 20.77 -26.11
CA CYS A 237 -9.64 21.81 -27.09
C CYS A 237 -10.27 21.43 -28.43
N THR A 238 -10.78 22.42 -29.15
CA THR A 238 -11.25 22.26 -30.53
C THR A 238 -10.40 23.14 -31.45
N PRO A 239 -10.23 22.77 -32.74
CA PRO A 239 -9.41 23.54 -33.67
C PRO A 239 -9.91 24.98 -33.84
N GLY A 240 -11.23 25.18 -33.82
CA GLY A 240 -11.87 26.49 -33.98
C GLY A 240 -11.51 27.50 -32.89
N MET A 241 -11.08 27.05 -31.71
CA MET A 241 -10.61 27.95 -30.66
C MET A 241 -9.43 28.80 -31.11
N PHE A 242 -8.59 28.33 -32.03
CA PHE A 242 -7.47 29.11 -32.55
C PHE A 242 -7.94 30.37 -33.30
N ASP A 243 -9.10 30.31 -33.93
CA ASP A 243 -9.67 31.41 -34.71
C ASP A 243 -10.44 32.42 -33.84
N GLU A 244 -10.66 32.12 -32.56
CA GLU A 244 -11.41 32.99 -31.64
C GLU A 244 -10.59 34.22 -31.21
N LEU A 245 -11.27 35.36 -31.09
CA LEU A 245 -10.63 36.64 -30.76
C LEU A 245 -10.54 36.90 -29.25
N GLN A 246 -11.43 36.32 -28.45
CA GLN A 246 -11.45 36.52 -27.00
C GLN A 246 -10.56 35.49 -26.30
N ALA A 247 -9.69 35.94 -25.40
CA ALA A 247 -8.79 35.05 -24.67
C ALA A 247 -9.55 34.01 -23.84
N GLU A 248 -10.72 34.36 -23.33
CA GLU A 248 -11.60 33.49 -22.55
C GLU A 248 -12.12 32.30 -23.37
N GLU A 249 -12.41 32.49 -24.65
CA GLU A 249 -12.89 31.44 -25.57
C GLU A 249 -11.74 30.51 -26.01
N ARG A 250 -10.48 30.93 -25.81
CA ARG A 250 -9.26 30.17 -26.10
C ARG A 250 -8.75 29.30 -24.95
N ARG A 251 -9.42 29.30 -23.79
CA ARG A 251 -9.04 28.51 -22.60
C ARG A 251 -9.35 27.02 -22.69
N GLY A 252 -10.24 26.65 -23.61
CA GLY A 252 -10.75 25.28 -23.71
C GLY A 252 -11.76 24.94 -22.62
N THR A 253 -12.25 23.71 -22.64
CA THR A 253 -13.24 23.21 -21.67
C THR A 253 -12.58 22.26 -20.69
N LEU A 254 -12.55 22.63 -19.41
CA LEU A 254 -12.06 21.74 -18.35
C LEU A 254 -12.96 20.50 -18.23
N LEU A 255 -12.40 19.32 -18.46
CA LEU A 255 -13.10 18.03 -18.36
C LEU A 255 -12.89 17.38 -16.99
N VAL A 256 -11.65 17.40 -16.50
CA VAL A 256 -11.26 16.76 -15.23
C VAL A 256 -10.33 17.68 -14.47
N GLN A 257 -10.57 17.78 -13.16
CA GLN A 257 -9.66 18.41 -12.21
C GLN A 257 -9.35 17.40 -11.10
N GLY A 258 -8.11 16.93 -11.08
CA GLY A 258 -7.58 16.01 -10.07
C GLY A 258 -6.88 16.71 -8.92
N GLN A 259 -6.03 15.95 -8.21
CA GLN A 259 -5.12 16.45 -7.19
C GLN A 259 -3.72 16.54 -7.82
N ASP A 260 -3.07 17.70 -7.72
CA ASP A 260 -1.74 17.96 -8.28
C ASP A 260 -0.60 17.67 -7.29
N SER A 261 -0.92 17.04 -6.16
CA SER A 261 0.02 16.70 -5.11
C SER A 261 -0.45 15.49 -4.29
N MET A 262 0.38 15.06 -3.35
CA MET A 262 0.19 13.80 -2.62
C MET A 262 -1.17 13.73 -1.94
N VAL A 263 -1.87 12.63 -2.15
CA VAL A 263 -3.19 12.37 -1.57
C VAL A 263 -3.04 11.59 -0.28
N HIS A 264 -3.57 12.11 0.83
CA HIS A 264 -3.39 11.51 2.16
C HIS A 264 -4.71 11.16 2.86
N GLY A 265 -5.76 11.95 2.65
CA GLY A 265 -7.04 11.74 3.31
C GLY A 265 -8.11 11.30 2.34
N LEU A 266 -8.80 10.22 2.68
CA LEU A 266 -9.88 9.63 1.91
C LEU A 266 -11.04 9.23 2.84
N ALA A 267 -12.27 9.55 2.45
CA ALA A 267 -13.45 9.08 3.19
C ALA A 267 -14.62 8.83 2.25
N ALA A 268 -15.32 7.70 2.41
CA ALA A 268 -16.55 7.42 1.68
C ALA A 268 -17.77 7.92 2.47
N HIS A 269 -18.78 8.42 1.76
CA HIS A 269 -20.03 8.84 2.38
C HIS A 269 -20.80 7.61 2.89
N PRO A 270 -21.37 7.64 4.11
CA PRO A 270 -21.95 6.45 4.76
C PRO A 270 -23.26 5.93 4.15
N THR A 271 -23.87 6.65 3.21
CA THR A 271 -25.17 6.26 2.60
C THR A 271 -25.36 6.66 1.14
N LEU A 272 -24.40 7.38 0.54
CA LEU A 272 -24.55 7.93 -0.81
C LEU A 272 -23.36 7.50 -1.66
N SER A 273 -23.52 7.54 -2.98
CA SER A 273 -22.49 7.21 -3.97
C SER A 273 -21.38 8.26 -4.07
N ARG A 274 -20.85 8.72 -2.92
CA ARG A 274 -19.92 9.84 -2.82
C ARG A 274 -18.70 9.49 -1.99
N PHE A 275 -17.58 10.13 -2.31
CA PHE A 275 -16.37 10.09 -1.48
C PHE A 275 -15.65 11.43 -1.52
N ALA A 276 -14.90 11.72 -0.47
CA ALA A 276 -14.10 12.93 -0.33
C ALA A 276 -12.61 12.60 -0.32
N VAL A 277 -11.82 13.50 -0.92
CA VAL A 277 -10.37 13.35 -1.04
C VAL A 277 -9.67 14.66 -0.69
N THR A 278 -8.56 14.56 0.04
CA THR A 278 -7.69 15.70 0.34
C THR A 278 -6.21 15.29 0.37
N GLY A 279 -5.34 16.26 0.20
CA GLY A 279 -3.90 16.04 0.14
C GLY A 279 -3.08 17.29 0.40
N ARG A 280 -1.80 17.22 0.01
CA ARG A 280 -0.82 18.31 0.19
C ARG A 280 -1.10 19.54 -0.66
N ALA A 281 -1.90 19.41 -1.71
CA ALA A 281 -2.40 20.53 -2.51
C ALA A 281 -3.28 21.49 -1.71
N GLY A 282 -3.86 21.04 -0.58
CA GLY A 282 -4.86 21.77 0.18
C GLY A 282 -6.24 21.80 -0.47
N LEU A 283 -6.40 21.07 -1.58
CA LEU A 283 -7.65 20.91 -2.28
C LEU A 283 -8.48 19.78 -1.63
N LEU A 284 -9.69 20.10 -1.19
CA LEU A 284 -10.70 19.13 -0.79
C LEU A 284 -11.67 18.92 -1.95
N GLN A 285 -11.84 17.68 -2.39
CA GLN A 285 -12.76 17.31 -3.46
C GLN A 285 -13.82 16.36 -2.96
N LEU A 286 -15.06 16.54 -3.40
CA LEU A 286 -16.17 15.62 -3.20
C LEU A 286 -16.58 15.05 -4.56
N TRP A 287 -16.48 13.74 -4.71
CA TRP A 287 -16.73 13.02 -5.95
C TRP A 287 -18.00 12.18 -5.86
N ASP A 288 -18.67 11.99 -6.99
CA ASP A 288 -19.65 10.91 -7.20
C ASP A 288 -18.96 9.77 -7.94
N TYR A 289 -18.85 8.60 -7.30
CA TYR A 289 -18.17 7.45 -7.90
C TYR A 289 -19.05 6.67 -8.88
N SER A 290 -20.37 6.84 -8.82
CA SER A 290 -21.30 6.19 -9.76
C SER A 290 -21.34 6.93 -11.11
N GLU A 291 -21.35 8.26 -11.06
CA GLU A 291 -21.32 9.12 -12.25
C GLU A 291 -19.89 9.48 -12.69
N LYS A 292 -18.87 9.11 -11.89
CA LYS A 292 -17.44 9.43 -12.11
C LYS A 292 -17.20 10.93 -12.32
N ARG A 293 -17.84 11.78 -11.51
CA ARG A 293 -17.77 13.24 -11.64
C ARG A 293 -17.41 13.93 -10.33
N LEU A 294 -16.69 15.05 -10.43
CA LEU A 294 -16.45 15.96 -9.32
C LEU A 294 -17.73 16.74 -9.03
N LEU A 295 -18.22 16.68 -7.79
CA LEU A 295 -19.44 17.38 -7.37
C LEU A 295 -19.13 18.78 -6.82
N LEU A 296 -18.18 18.84 -5.89
CA LEU A 296 -17.80 20.06 -5.18
C LEU A 296 -16.31 20.03 -4.89
N MET A 297 -15.72 21.21 -4.78
CA MET A 297 -14.35 21.37 -4.34
C MET A 297 -14.19 22.60 -3.46
N ARG A 298 -13.20 22.56 -2.57
CA ARG A 298 -12.84 23.69 -1.71
C ARG A 298 -11.32 23.74 -1.55
N MET A 299 -10.75 24.91 -1.85
CA MET A 299 -9.33 25.19 -1.60
C MET A 299 -9.13 25.68 -0.16
N PHE A 300 -8.12 25.14 0.51
CA PHE A 300 -7.61 25.62 1.78
C PHE A 300 -6.18 26.13 1.61
N ASP A 301 -6.03 27.43 1.39
CA ASP A 301 -4.74 28.06 1.14
C ASP A 301 -3.74 27.75 2.25
N LYS A 302 -2.57 27.23 1.86
CA LYS A 302 -1.44 26.91 2.77
C LYS A 302 -1.76 25.89 3.86
N LEU A 303 -2.84 25.12 3.72
CA LEU A 303 -3.21 24.06 4.65
C LEU A 303 -3.22 22.72 3.92
N MET A 304 -2.33 21.82 4.32
CA MET A 304 -2.23 20.49 3.73
C MET A 304 -3.15 19.53 4.49
N GLY A 305 -4.16 18.99 3.81
CA GLY A 305 -5.06 17.99 4.36
C GLY A 305 -4.34 16.65 4.52
N HIS A 306 -4.59 15.96 5.63
CA HIS A 306 -3.94 14.68 5.92
C HIS A 306 -4.93 13.55 6.23
N THR A 307 -6.05 13.82 6.87
CA THR A 307 -7.06 12.79 7.18
C THR A 307 -8.48 13.33 6.99
N LEU A 308 -9.40 12.45 6.60
CA LEU A 308 -10.82 12.74 6.42
C LEU A 308 -11.68 11.73 7.17
N ALA A 309 -12.82 12.18 7.68
CA ALA A 309 -13.84 11.29 8.21
C ALA A 309 -15.23 11.85 7.97
N PHE A 310 -16.14 11.05 7.41
CA PHE A 310 -17.57 11.38 7.40
C PHE A 310 -18.19 10.99 8.74
N SER A 311 -19.14 11.80 9.21
CA SER A 311 -20.02 11.37 10.29
C SER A 311 -20.97 10.28 9.77
N PRO A 312 -21.28 9.22 10.55
CA PRO A 312 -22.17 8.14 10.10
C PRO A 312 -23.56 8.58 9.63
N ASN A 313 -24.07 9.72 10.11
CA ASN A 313 -25.32 10.32 9.62
C ASN A 313 -25.19 11.07 8.28
N GLY A 314 -24.00 11.15 7.69
CA GLY A 314 -23.71 11.82 6.42
C GLY A 314 -23.74 13.36 6.43
N LYS A 315 -23.94 13.99 7.59
CA LYS A 315 -24.12 15.45 7.68
C LYS A 315 -22.82 16.23 7.77
N PHE A 316 -21.81 15.66 8.40
CA PHE A 316 -20.54 16.32 8.67
C PHE A 316 -19.37 15.60 8.00
N LEU A 317 -18.36 16.39 7.63
CA LEU A 317 -17.07 15.91 7.16
C LEU A 317 -15.99 16.59 8.00
N ALA A 318 -15.18 15.82 8.71
CA ALA A 318 -14.01 16.32 9.42
C ALA A 318 -12.79 16.22 8.51
N ILE A 319 -11.95 17.27 8.55
CA ILE A 319 -10.65 17.31 7.90
C ILE A 319 -9.58 17.68 8.92
N GLY A 320 -8.60 16.79 9.07
CA GLY A 320 -7.40 17.03 9.86
C GLY A 320 -6.24 17.48 8.98
N PHE A 321 -5.53 18.52 9.42
CA PHE A 321 -4.41 19.11 8.67
C PHE A 321 -3.06 18.79 9.30
N THR A 322 -2.00 18.86 8.50
CA THR A 322 -0.61 18.73 8.96
C THR A 322 -0.20 19.80 9.96
N SER A 323 -0.88 20.95 9.94
CA SER A 323 -0.69 22.04 10.88
C SER A 323 -1.33 21.80 12.24
N GLY A 324 -2.08 20.71 12.45
CA GLY A 324 -2.80 20.44 13.69
C GLY A 324 -4.14 21.17 13.81
N LEU A 325 -4.59 21.80 12.73
CA LEU A 325 -5.96 22.29 12.62
C LEU A 325 -6.91 21.13 12.31
N LEU A 326 -8.09 21.19 12.92
CA LEU A 326 -9.23 20.34 12.61
C LEU A 326 -10.36 21.25 12.13
N LYS A 327 -10.90 21.00 10.94
CA LYS A 327 -12.12 21.67 10.49
C LYS A 327 -13.24 20.64 10.38
N VAL A 328 -14.44 21.03 10.80
CA VAL A 328 -15.67 20.27 10.56
C VAL A 328 -16.51 21.06 9.57
N LEU A 329 -16.92 20.39 8.50
CA LEU A 329 -17.66 20.96 7.39
C LEU A 329 -19.05 20.32 7.30
N VAL A 330 -19.99 21.02 6.66
CA VAL A 330 -21.21 20.40 6.15
C VAL A 330 -20.82 19.55 4.94
N ALA A 331 -21.09 18.24 5.01
CA ALA A 331 -20.64 17.25 4.03
C ALA A 331 -21.04 17.59 2.58
N MET A 332 -22.24 18.14 2.38
CA MET A 332 -22.85 18.33 1.06
C MET A 332 -22.66 19.72 0.45
N THR A 333 -22.16 20.68 1.22
CA THR A 333 -21.87 22.05 0.74
C THR A 333 -20.41 22.42 0.91
N LEU A 334 -19.64 21.60 1.65
CA LEU A 334 -18.27 21.88 2.09
C LEU A 334 -18.14 23.20 2.86
N GLU A 335 -19.24 23.77 3.37
CA GLU A 335 -19.23 24.97 4.20
C GLU A 335 -18.66 24.67 5.58
N GLU A 336 -17.90 25.61 6.14
CA GLU A 336 -17.28 25.41 7.45
C GLU A 336 -18.30 25.56 8.57
N VAL A 337 -18.38 24.54 9.44
CA VAL A 337 -19.17 24.58 10.67
C VAL A 337 -18.33 25.13 11.80
N CYS A 338 -17.12 24.60 11.97
CA CYS A 338 -16.18 25.07 12.99
C CYS A 338 -14.72 24.70 12.65
N THR A 339 -13.80 25.40 13.31
CA THR A 339 -12.35 25.15 13.28
C THR A 339 -11.82 25.02 14.70
N PHE A 340 -11.01 23.99 14.96
CA PHE A 340 -10.28 23.81 16.19
C PHE A 340 -8.77 23.76 15.94
N LYS A 341 -8.00 24.37 16.83
CA LYS A 341 -6.56 24.10 16.94
C LYS A 341 -6.36 22.89 17.85
N ALA A 342 -6.51 21.70 17.28
CA ALA A 342 -6.44 20.43 18.02
C ALA A 342 -5.03 20.13 18.54
N SER A 343 -4.02 20.43 17.71
CA SER A 343 -2.63 20.10 18.00
C SER A 343 -1.64 21.10 17.41
N LYS A 344 -0.38 20.99 17.84
CA LYS A 344 0.76 21.68 17.21
C LYS A 344 1.31 20.87 16.04
N GLY A 345 1.24 19.55 16.11
CA GLY A 345 1.64 18.62 15.05
C GLY A 345 0.49 18.17 14.15
N CYS A 346 0.78 17.27 13.23
CA CYS A 346 -0.18 16.76 12.24
C CYS A 346 -1.30 15.95 12.93
N ILE A 347 -2.54 16.13 12.48
CA ILE A 347 -3.66 15.25 12.84
C ILE A 347 -3.58 14.02 11.94
N THR A 348 -3.19 12.88 12.49
CA THR A 348 -2.92 11.63 11.75
C THR A 348 -4.18 10.81 11.51
N ALA A 349 -5.17 10.88 12.40
CA ALA A 349 -6.45 10.18 12.25
C ALA A 349 -7.61 11.01 12.79
N ALA A 350 -8.78 10.84 12.19
CA ALA A 350 -10.05 11.35 12.68
C ALA A 350 -11.13 10.28 12.57
N ALA A 351 -12.04 10.19 13.54
CA ALA A 351 -13.15 9.24 13.51
C ALA A 351 -14.38 9.83 14.20
N PHE A 352 -15.56 9.57 13.66
CA PHE A 352 -16.84 9.90 14.31
C PHE A 352 -17.42 8.68 15.02
N SER A 353 -18.17 8.91 16.10
CA SER A 353 -18.97 7.85 16.73
C SER A 353 -20.16 7.44 15.86
N ASN A 354 -20.64 6.21 16.04
CA ASN A 354 -21.79 5.63 15.31
C ASN A 354 -23.05 6.53 15.38
N ASP A 355 -23.31 7.13 16.53
CA ASP A 355 -24.43 8.05 16.77
C ASP A 355 -24.17 9.49 16.26
N SER A 356 -22.99 9.74 15.69
CA SER A 356 -22.52 11.05 15.20
C SER A 356 -22.50 12.17 16.27
N THR A 357 -22.42 11.81 17.56
CA THR A 357 -22.37 12.80 18.65
C THR A 357 -20.95 13.11 19.13
N TYR A 358 -19.97 12.26 18.83
CA TYR A 358 -18.56 12.46 19.14
C TYR A 358 -17.70 12.44 17.87
N LEU A 359 -16.59 13.16 17.96
CA LEU A 359 -15.48 13.14 17.01
C LEU A 359 -14.20 12.99 17.82
N ALA A 360 -13.34 12.05 17.43
CA ALA A 360 -12.02 11.85 18.00
C ALA A 360 -10.95 12.13 16.95
N THR A 361 -9.80 12.60 17.41
CA THR A 361 -8.60 12.83 16.58
C THR A 361 -7.37 12.27 17.25
N ALA A 362 -6.44 11.71 16.49
CA ALA A 362 -5.08 11.39 16.93
C ALA A 362 -4.08 12.33 16.27
N ASP A 363 -2.98 12.62 16.95
CA ASP A 363 -1.92 13.49 16.44
C ASP A 363 -0.50 12.90 16.59
N THR A 364 0.47 13.55 15.95
CA THR A 364 1.90 13.18 16.03
C THR A 364 2.52 13.41 17.42
N ASP A 365 1.81 14.06 18.35
CA ASP A 365 2.23 14.18 19.75
C ASP A 365 1.69 13.02 20.61
N ASN A 366 1.20 11.95 19.97
CA ASN A 366 0.67 10.73 20.58
C ASN A 366 -0.53 10.98 21.50
N CYS A 367 -1.31 12.02 21.17
CA CYS A 367 -2.47 12.40 21.94
C CYS A 367 -3.77 12.14 21.18
N VAL A 368 -4.81 11.79 21.95
CA VAL A 368 -6.18 11.72 21.46
C VAL A 368 -6.95 12.96 21.94
N GLY A 369 -7.53 13.68 20.99
CA GLY A 369 -8.47 14.77 21.21
C GLY A 369 -9.92 14.28 21.07
N ILE A 370 -10.83 14.74 21.94
CA ILE A 370 -12.25 14.39 21.89
C ILE A 370 -13.09 15.66 21.78
N TYR A 371 -14.08 15.60 20.88
CA TYR A 371 -15.05 16.65 20.61
C TYR A 371 -16.46 16.06 20.71
N ARG A 372 -17.41 16.85 21.22
CA ARG A 372 -18.80 16.43 21.40
C ARG A 372 -19.74 17.44 20.76
N LEU A 373 -20.75 16.97 20.05
CA LEU A 373 -21.84 17.77 19.53
C LEU A 373 -22.91 17.93 20.63
N GLY A 374 -23.00 19.12 21.21
CA GLY A 374 -23.88 19.40 22.34
C GLY A 374 -24.35 20.85 22.38
N ASN A 375 -25.16 21.17 23.38
CA ASN A 375 -25.59 22.55 23.61
C ASN A 375 -24.49 23.27 24.40
N PRO A 376 -24.14 24.53 24.06
CA PRO A 376 -23.27 25.33 24.89
C PRO A 376 -23.88 25.44 26.31
N GLY A 377 -23.20 24.88 27.32
CA GLY A 377 -23.66 24.94 28.72
C GLY A 377 -24.88 24.08 29.07
N ASP A 378 -25.22 23.06 28.26
CA ASP A 378 -26.37 22.16 28.48
C ASP A 378 -27.76 22.85 28.58
N GLU A 379 -27.90 24.08 28.07
CA GLU A 379 -29.19 24.79 28.05
C GLU A 379 -30.13 24.20 26.97
N PRO A 380 -31.34 23.71 27.31
CA PRO A 380 -32.27 23.16 26.34
C PRO A 380 -32.76 24.23 25.34
N GLY A 381 -32.69 23.95 24.03
CA GLY A 381 -33.22 24.82 22.97
C GLY A 381 -32.18 25.70 22.25
N THR A 382 -30.92 25.70 22.68
CA THR A 382 -29.81 26.31 21.93
C THR A 382 -29.38 25.43 20.75
N LYS A 383 -28.78 26.05 19.72
CA LYS A 383 -28.26 25.33 18.55
C LYS A 383 -27.10 24.44 19.01
N LYS A 384 -27.12 23.16 18.62
CA LYS A 384 -26.02 22.23 18.89
C LYS A 384 -24.76 22.69 18.16
N GLU A 385 -23.66 22.73 18.89
CA GLU A 385 -22.34 23.10 18.39
C GLU A 385 -21.31 22.06 18.81
N TRP A 386 -20.22 21.96 18.04
CA TRP A 386 -19.09 21.12 18.41
C TRP A 386 -18.32 21.78 19.54
N VAL A 387 -18.11 21.05 20.62
CA VAL A 387 -17.37 21.50 21.80
C VAL A 387 -16.14 20.62 21.98
N TYR A 388 -14.99 21.23 22.21
CA TYR A 388 -13.75 20.53 22.55
C TYR A 388 -13.80 20.04 24.00
N VAL A 389 -13.80 18.72 24.20
CA VAL A 389 -13.87 18.07 25.52
C VAL A 389 -12.49 18.07 26.18
N GLY A 390 -11.45 17.72 25.44
CA GLY A 390 -10.08 17.70 25.95
C GLY A 390 -9.12 16.96 25.04
N LYS A 391 -7.87 16.84 25.52
CA LYS A 391 -6.78 16.12 24.87
C LYS A 391 -6.04 15.30 25.93
N TYR A 392 -5.72 14.05 25.59
CA TYR A 392 -5.06 13.12 26.50
C TYR A 392 -3.95 12.35 25.79
N ARG A 393 -2.77 12.31 26.42
CA ARG A 393 -1.65 11.52 25.93
C ARG A 393 -1.75 10.08 26.44
N GLY A 394 -2.48 9.25 25.69
CA GLY A 394 -2.67 7.83 26.01
C GLY A 394 -1.45 6.97 25.68
N HIS A 395 -0.63 7.45 24.74
CA HIS A 395 0.48 6.68 24.20
C HIS A 395 1.80 7.45 24.31
N TYR A 396 2.91 6.73 24.47
CA TYR A 396 4.25 7.34 24.45
C TYR A 396 4.98 7.15 23.11
N LYS A 397 4.46 6.30 22.23
CA LYS A 397 4.85 6.14 20.82
C LYS A 397 3.69 6.47 19.86
N PRO A 398 3.91 6.56 18.53
CA PRO A 398 2.87 6.85 17.55
C PRO A 398 1.59 6.02 17.71
N ILE A 399 0.44 6.68 17.52
CA ILE A 399 -0.88 6.05 17.49
C ILE A 399 -1.09 5.50 16.09
N THR A 400 -1.30 4.19 15.98
CA THR A 400 -1.46 3.46 14.71
C THR A 400 -2.92 3.14 14.40
N GLY A 401 -3.81 3.20 15.39
CA GLY A 401 -5.24 3.02 15.18
C GLY A 401 -6.09 3.87 16.12
N LEU A 402 -7.20 4.40 15.59
CA LEU A 402 -8.19 5.18 16.33
C LEU A 402 -9.58 4.80 15.83
N GLN A 403 -10.43 4.27 16.71
CA GLN A 403 -11.70 3.70 16.27
C GLN A 403 -12.83 3.84 17.27
N PHE A 404 -14.00 4.19 16.74
CA PHE A 404 -15.25 4.06 17.47
C PHE A 404 -15.88 2.69 17.24
N GLY A 405 -16.51 2.19 18.30
CA GLY A 405 -17.35 1.03 18.32
C GLY A 405 -18.67 1.31 19.03
N GLU A 406 -19.59 0.38 18.91
CA GLU A 406 -20.89 0.43 19.60
C GLU A 406 -20.96 -0.69 20.61
N GLY A 407 -21.11 -0.34 21.90
CA GLY A 407 -21.32 -1.30 22.97
C GLY A 407 -22.60 -2.11 22.77
N SER A 408 -22.74 -3.21 23.50
CA SER A 408 -23.97 -4.01 23.51
C SER A 408 -25.21 -3.22 23.98
N ASP A 409 -24.99 -2.09 24.66
CA ASP A 409 -26.00 -1.14 25.12
C ASP A 409 -26.27 0.00 24.13
N GLY A 410 -25.64 0.00 22.95
CA GLY A 410 -25.72 1.06 21.95
C GLY A 410 -24.83 2.27 22.25
N SER A 411 -24.05 2.24 23.33
CA SER A 411 -23.18 3.36 23.69
C SER A 411 -21.94 3.44 22.78
N ALA A 412 -21.52 4.65 22.44
CA ALA A 412 -20.26 4.85 21.73
C ALA A 412 -19.07 4.48 22.63
N ARG A 413 -18.12 3.72 22.08
CA ARG A 413 -16.87 3.34 22.72
C ARG A 413 -15.71 3.78 21.85
N LEU A 414 -14.67 4.37 22.44
CA LEU A 414 -13.51 4.87 21.71
C LEU A 414 -12.25 4.13 22.14
N PHE A 415 -11.49 3.68 21.14
CA PHE A 415 -10.23 2.97 21.30
C PHE A 415 -9.11 3.66 20.53
N SER A 416 -7.92 3.64 21.12
CA SER A 416 -6.67 3.91 20.39
C SER A 416 -5.66 2.79 20.61
N THR A 417 -4.88 2.51 19.57
CA THR A 417 -3.75 1.57 19.59
C THR A 417 -2.50 2.31 19.17
N GLY A 418 -1.35 1.95 19.75
CA GLY A 418 -0.08 2.60 19.43
C GLY A 418 1.08 1.62 19.39
N GLU A 419 2.19 2.07 18.80
CA GLU A 419 3.44 1.31 18.70
C GLU A 419 4.08 1.03 20.07
N ASP A 420 3.56 1.63 21.13
CA ASP A 420 3.88 1.31 22.52
C ASP A 420 3.18 0.05 23.04
N ARG A 421 2.62 -0.75 22.12
CA ARG A 421 2.03 -2.07 22.41
C ARG A 421 0.79 -1.98 23.29
N SER A 422 0.18 -0.80 23.39
CA SER A 422 -0.94 -0.54 24.28
C SER A 422 -2.23 -0.31 23.51
N LEU A 423 -3.34 -0.76 24.08
CA LEU A 423 -4.71 -0.46 23.69
C LEU A 423 -5.34 0.37 24.82
N VAL A 424 -5.83 1.56 24.49
CA VAL A 424 -6.45 2.49 25.45
C VAL A 424 -7.94 2.61 25.13
N GLU A 425 -8.77 2.51 26.17
CA GLU A 425 -10.21 2.80 26.08
C GLU A 425 -10.54 4.09 26.83
N TYR A 426 -11.27 4.98 26.16
CA TYR A 426 -11.67 6.25 26.72
C TYR A 426 -13.09 6.19 27.29
N ASP A 427 -13.29 6.78 28.47
CA ASP A 427 -14.60 6.89 29.10
C ASP A 427 -15.30 8.17 28.62
N LEU A 428 -16.08 8.05 27.55
CA LEU A 428 -16.78 9.18 26.93
C LEU A 428 -17.86 9.79 27.82
N ALA A 429 -18.43 9.00 28.74
CA ALA A 429 -19.51 9.43 29.63
C ALA A 429 -18.97 10.26 30.80
N ARG A 430 -17.79 9.89 31.33
CA ARG A 430 -17.11 10.62 32.42
C ARG A 430 -16.21 11.75 31.91
N SER A 431 -15.88 11.76 30.62
CA SER A 431 -15.11 12.83 29.99
C SER A 431 -15.96 14.09 29.83
N SER A 432 -15.42 15.24 30.22
CA SER A 432 -16.10 16.53 30.12
C SER A 432 -15.11 17.67 29.94
N VAL A 433 -15.59 18.84 29.51
CA VAL A 433 -14.74 20.02 29.31
C VAL A 433 -14.01 20.43 30.60
N GLN A 434 -14.67 20.28 31.76
CA GLN A 434 -14.10 20.64 33.06
C GLN A 434 -13.21 19.53 33.63
N GLY A 435 -13.61 18.26 33.46
CA GLY A 435 -12.89 17.10 34.00
C GLY A 435 -11.81 16.54 33.07
N GLY A 436 -11.67 17.08 31.86
CA GLY A 436 -10.83 16.52 30.81
C GLY A 436 -11.30 15.14 30.35
N ILE A 437 -10.43 14.49 29.58
CA ILE A 437 -10.65 13.12 29.12
C ILE A 437 -10.30 12.14 30.25
N GLN A 438 -11.21 11.20 30.49
CA GLN A 438 -11.05 10.11 31.44
C GLN A 438 -10.82 8.79 30.71
N LEU A 439 -9.99 7.93 31.28
CA LEU A 439 -9.74 6.59 30.75
C LEU A 439 -10.65 5.57 31.43
N ARG A 440 -11.15 4.63 30.63
CA ARG A 440 -11.83 3.43 31.14
C ARG A 440 -10.81 2.32 31.42
N ASN A 441 -9.85 2.12 30.51
CA ASN A 441 -8.82 1.10 30.66
C ASN A 441 -7.57 1.39 29.80
N THR A 442 -6.44 0.80 30.17
CA THR A 442 -5.20 0.72 29.38
C THR A 442 -4.60 -0.66 29.55
N SER A 443 -4.39 -1.36 28.44
CA SER A 443 -3.89 -2.73 28.43
C SER A 443 -2.73 -2.89 27.44
N LYS A 444 -1.62 -3.50 27.89
CA LYS A 444 -0.54 -3.91 26.99
C LYS A 444 -0.98 -5.16 26.23
N ILE A 445 -1.12 -5.07 24.92
CA ILE A 445 -1.65 -6.13 24.05
C ILE A 445 -0.58 -6.89 23.27
N GLU A 446 0.68 -6.42 23.26
CA GLU A 446 1.78 -7.13 22.60
C GLU A 446 3.00 -7.26 23.52
N GLN A 447 3.74 -8.36 23.35
CA GLN A 447 5.04 -8.55 24.03
C GLN A 447 6.19 -8.05 23.17
N THR A 448 6.40 -8.65 22.00
CA THR A 448 7.49 -8.32 21.07
C THR A 448 7.00 -7.45 19.91
N ALA A 449 5.86 -7.81 19.33
CA ALA A 449 5.30 -7.16 18.15
C ALA A 449 4.89 -5.71 18.40
N VAL A 450 4.79 -4.94 17.32
CA VAL A 450 4.37 -3.54 17.31
C VAL A 450 3.03 -3.42 16.59
N PRO A 451 1.97 -2.89 17.24
CA PRO A 451 0.67 -2.72 16.60
C PRO A 451 0.72 -1.75 15.41
N THR A 452 0.15 -2.15 14.28
CA THR A 452 0.16 -1.40 13.02
C THR A 452 -1.22 -0.86 12.61
N GLY A 453 -2.30 -1.33 13.24
CA GLY A 453 -3.65 -0.83 13.02
C GLY A 453 -4.70 -1.58 13.84
N CYS A 454 -5.95 -1.08 13.84
CA CYS A 454 -7.05 -1.71 14.56
C CYS A 454 -8.38 -1.69 13.77
N LEU A 455 -9.26 -2.65 14.07
CA LEU A 455 -10.62 -2.77 13.55
C LEU A 455 -11.61 -3.10 14.67
N TRP A 456 -12.74 -2.40 14.71
CA TRP A 456 -13.88 -2.74 15.55
C TRP A 456 -14.69 -3.81 14.82
N LEU A 457 -14.79 -4.97 15.44
CA LEU A 457 -15.53 -6.10 14.93
C LEU A 457 -16.84 -6.26 15.71
N PRO A 458 -17.99 -5.86 15.15
CA PRO A 458 -19.28 -6.12 15.77
C PRO A 458 -19.55 -7.64 15.83
N PRO A 459 -20.31 -8.10 16.83
CA PRO A 459 -20.52 -9.53 17.06
C PRO A 459 -21.16 -10.20 15.84
N ALA A 460 -20.74 -11.43 15.56
CA ALA A 460 -21.30 -12.22 14.46
C ALA A 460 -22.72 -12.72 14.76
N ILE A 461 -23.03 -12.94 16.05
CA ILE A 461 -24.30 -13.47 16.55
C ILE A 461 -24.91 -12.45 17.51
N GLN A 462 -26.21 -12.24 17.42
CA GLN A 462 -26.94 -11.35 18.31
C GLN A 462 -26.79 -11.82 19.77
N GLY A 463 -26.30 -10.94 20.65
CA GLY A 463 -26.05 -11.24 22.06
C GLY A 463 -24.61 -11.61 22.42
N ALA A 464 -23.73 -11.83 21.44
CA ALA A 464 -22.28 -11.93 21.69
C ALA A 464 -21.65 -10.55 21.91
N GLU A 465 -20.52 -10.49 22.63
CA GLU A 465 -19.78 -9.24 22.76
C GLU A 465 -19.05 -8.89 21.46
N PRO A 466 -18.94 -7.59 21.10
CA PRO A 466 -18.06 -7.15 20.02
C PRO A 466 -16.59 -7.43 20.37
N ALA A 467 -15.67 -7.18 19.44
CA ALA A 467 -14.23 -7.28 19.68
C ALA A 467 -13.46 -6.12 19.03
N VAL A 468 -12.25 -5.86 19.53
CA VAL A 468 -11.26 -5.03 18.84
C VAL A 468 -10.24 -5.98 18.23
N VAL A 469 -10.05 -5.93 16.92
CA VAL A 469 -8.99 -6.66 16.22
C VAL A 469 -7.79 -5.73 16.07
N THR A 470 -6.60 -6.18 16.42
CA THR A 470 -5.35 -5.44 16.21
C THR A 470 -4.43 -6.18 15.25
N ALA A 471 -3.85 -5.47 14.29
CA ALA A 471 -2.79 -5.98 13.42
C ALA A 471 -1.42 -5.57 13.97
N ASN A 472 -0.38 -6.33 13.65
CA ASN A 472 0.98 -6.02 14.06
C ASN A 472 2.05 -6.30 12.98
N ASP A 473 3.27 -5.84 13.25
CA ASP A 473 4.46 -5.99 12.41
C ASP A 473 4.96 -7.43 12.22
N GLN A 474 4.42 -8.38 13.00
CA GLN A 474 4.67 -9.82 12.86
C GLN A 474 3.55 -10.53 12.08
N TYR A 475 2.74 -9.75 11.33
CA TYR A 475 1.64 -10.20 10.48
C TYR A 475 0.62 -11.05 11.25
N LYS A 476 0.41 -10.76 12.54
CA LYS A 476 -0.65 -11.39 13.33
C LYS A 476 -1.85 -10.45 13.45
N LEU A 477 -3.03 -11.06 13.52
CA LEU A 477 -4.26 -10.40 13.92
C LEU A 477 -4.66 -10.93 15.29
N ARG A 478 -4.85 -10.05 16.27
CA ARG A 478 -5.27 -10.41 17.62
C ARG A 478 -6.68 -9.93 17.87
N VAL A 479 -7.57 -10.84 18.26
CA VAL A 479 -8.96 -10.54 18.63
C VAL A 479 -8.99 -10.26 20.13
N VAL A 480 -9.22 -9.00 20.49
CA VAL A 480 -9.19 -8.51 21.86
C VAL A 480 -10.62 -8.31 22.37
N ALA A 481 -10.94 -8.95 23.49
CA ALA A 481 -12.21 -8.74 24.17
C ALA A 481 -12.35 -7.27 24.58
N PRO A 482 -13.50 -6.61 24.40
CA PRO A 482 -13.62 -5.21 24.74
C PRO A 482 -13.88 -5.03 26.24
N GLY A 483 -14.23 -6.07 27.00
CA GLY A 483 -14.31 -6.03 28.47
C GLY A 483 -12.93 -6.18 29.14
N PRO A 484 -12.54 -7.39 29.57
CA PRO A 484 -11.28 -7.66 30.29
C PRO A 484 -10.01 -7.37 29.48
N LYS A 485 -10.13 -6.93 28.21
CA LYS A 485 -9.03 -6.69 27.27
C LYS A 485 -8.08 -7.87 27.13
N SER A 486 -8.57 -9.07 27.41
CA SER A 486 -7.85 -10.31 27.18
C SER A 486 -7.83 -10.62 25.69
N ILE A 487 -6.71 -11.19 25.24
CA ILE A 487 -6.61 -11.76 23.92
C ILE A 487 -7.51 -13.00 23.88
N GLN A 488 -8.52 -12.99 23.03
CA GLN A 488 -9.42 -14.12 22.82
C GLN A 488 -8.86 -15.08 21.77
N ARG A 489 -8.09 -14.56 20.81
CA ARG A 489 -7.53 -15.33 19.70
C ARG A 489 -6.37 -14.58 19.07
N THR A 490 -5.34 -15.32 18.65
CA THR A 490 -4.29 -14.81 17.74
C THR A 490 -4.32 -15.64 16.46
N VAL A 491 -4.36 -15.00 15.30
CA VAL A 491 -4.31 -15.67 14.01
C VAL A 491 -3.23 -15.07 13.12
N ILE A 492 -2.71 -15.87 12.19
CA ILE A 492 -1.86 -15.36 11.12
C ILE A 492 -2.70 -14.54 10.14
N GLY A 493 -2.24 -13.33 9.83
CA GLY A 493 -2.79 -12.49 8.77
C GLY A 493 -2.14 -12.81 7.42
N PRO A 494 -2.56 -12.12 6.36
CA PRO A 494 -1.89 -12.16 5.06
C PRO A 494 -0.40 -11.83 5.20
N THR A 495 0.48 -12.65 4.61
CA THR A 495 1.94 -12.52 4.76
C THR A 495 2.65 -11.86 3.56
N TYR A 496 1.87 -11.41 2.58
CA TYR A 496 2.37 -10.75 1.37
C TYR A 496 2.08 -9.24 1.42
N GLY A 497 2.98 -8.43 0.85
CA GLY A 497 2.84 -6.96 0.82
C GLY A 497 3.18 -6.23 2.13
N GLY A 498 3.51 -6.95 3.20
CA GLY A 498 3.89 -6.38 4.49
C GLY A 498 2.77 -6.35 5.53
N PRO A 499 3.06 -5.85 6.75
CA PRO A 499 2.07 -5.75 7.82
C PRO A 499 0.86 -4.89 7.45
N LEU A 500 -0.32 -5.29 7.93
CA LEU A 500 -1.59 -4.60 7.71
C LEU A 500 -1.63 -3.29 8.51
N THR A 501 -1.92 -2.17 7.84
CA THR A 501 -2.00 -0.84 8.46
C THR A 501 -3.43 -0.32 8.57
N ARG A 502 -4.30 -0.72 7.63
CA ARG A 502 -5.72 -0.34 7.61
C ARG A 502 -6.57 -1.58 7.45
N MET A 503 -7.68 -1.63 8.18
CA MET A 503 -8.66 -2.69 8.10
C MET A 503 -10.06 -2.08 8.15
N LEU A 504 -10.93 -2.49 7.24
CA LEU A 504 -12.30 -2.02 7.12
C LEU A 504 -13.25 -3.21 6.98
N LEU A 505 -14.27 -3.23 7.81
CA LEU A 505 -15.35 -4.18 7.67
C LEU A 505 -16.27 -3.77 6.51
N LEU A 506 -16.55 -4.70 5.58
CA LEU A 506 -17.46 -4.44 4.46
C LEU A 506 -18.92 -4.65 4.87
N ASN A 507 -19.73 -3.61 4.67
CA ASN A 507 -21.17 -3.64 4.86
C ASN A 507 -21.82 -4.08 3.55
N GLN A 508 -21.94 -5.39 3.32
CA GLN A 508 -22.66 -5.88 2.14
C GLN A 508 -24.17 -5.71 2.36
N GLU A 509 -24.84 -4.97 1.48
CA GLU A 509 -26.29 -4.91 1.42
C GLU A 509 -26.88 -6.32 1.30
N ARG A 510 -27.86 -6.64 2.16
CA ARG A 510 -28.59 -7.90 2.11
C ARG A 510 -29.95 -7.66 1.46
N GLU A 511 -30.31 -8.46 0.45
CA GLU A 511 -31.68 -8.52 -0.01
C GLU A 511 -32.56 -9.18 1.07
N GLU A 512 -33.74 -8.60 1.34
CA GLU A 512 -34.68 -9.14 2.33
C GLU A 512 -35.06 -10.59 1.96
N GLY A 513 -34.75 -11.54 2.86
CA GLY A 513 -35.10 -12.95 2.71
C GLY A 513 -33.97 -13.91 2.28
N GLN A 514 -32.75 -13.41 2.03
CA GLN A 514 -31.57 -14.26 1.81
C GLN A 514 -30.85 -14.60 3.13
N GLU A 515 -30.32 -15.83 3.23
CA GLU A 515 -29.44 -16.20 4.34
C GLU A 515 -28.20 -15.29 4.38
N ALA A 516 -27.72 -14.99 5.59
CA ALA A 516 -26.56 -14.15 5.78
C ALA A 516 -25.30 -14.81 5.17
N GLY A 517 -24.89 -14.34 3.99
CA GLY A 517 -23.63 -14.73 3.36
C GLY A 517 -22.40 -14.37 4.20
N PRO A 518 -21.20 -14.83 3.78
CA PRO A 518 -19.96 -14.54 4.47
C PRO A 518 -19.70 -13.03 4.53
N ARG A 519 -19.03 -12.58 5.60
CA ARG A 519 -18.62 -11.18 5.76
C ARG A 519 -17.15 -11.03 5.45
N PHE A 520 -16.74 -9.84 5.04
CA PHE A 520 -15.36 -9.58 4.60
C PHE A 520 -14.76 -8.38 5.31
N VAL A 521 -13.44 -8.45 5.52
CA VAL A 521 -12.60 -7.34 5.94
C VAL A 521 -11.70 -6.98 4.76
N ALA A 522 -11.82 -5.75 4.28
CA ALA A 522 -10.83 -5.18 3.38
C ALA A 522 -9.64 -4.68 4.20
N TYR A 523 -8.44 -4.77 3.63
CA TYR A 523 -7.24 -4.27 4.28
C TYR A 523 -6.29 -3.61 3.29
N ALA A 524 -5.39 -2.78 3.82
CA ALA A 524 -4.22 -2.28 3.14
C ALA A 524 -2.97 -2.56 3.99
N THR A 525 -1.84 -2.72 3.31
CA THR A 525 -0.52 -2.84 3.92
C THR A 525 0.17 -1.49 3.99
N HIS A 526 1.30 -1.40 4.70
CA HIS A 526 2.14 -0.19 4.69
C HIS A 526 2.76 0.10 3.31
N ASP A 527 2.91 -0.93 2.46
CA ASP A 527 3.40 -0.80 1.10
C ASP A 527 2.21 -0.62 0.12
N LYS A 528 2.29 -1.27 -1.03
CA LYS A 528 1.37 -1.09 -2.16
C LYS A 528 0.18 -2.05 -2.23
N VAL A 529 -0.01 -2.94 -1.25
CA VAL A 529 -0.99 -4.03 -1.34
C VAL A 529 -2.30 -3.68 -0.65
N ILE A 530 -3.41 -4.02 -1.31
CA ILE A 530 -4.72 -4.14 -0.68
C ILE A 530 -5.25 -5.56 -0.84
N GLY A 531 -6.23 -5.93 -0.03
CA GLY A 531 -6.85 -7.23 -0.14
C GLY A 531 -8.13 -7.40 0.63
N LEU A 532 -8.64 -8.63 0.57
CA LEU A 532 -9.84 -9.07 1.27
C LEU A 532 -9.52 -10.28 2.14
N MET A 533 -10.12 -10.32 3.33
CA MET A 533 -10.14 -11.47 4.22
C MET A 533 -11.59 -11.85 4.52
N GLN A 534 -11.91 -13.13 4.40
CA GLN A 534 -13.22 -13.67 4.75
C GLN A 534 -13.32 -13.93 6.26
N LEU A 535 -14.42 -13.55 6.88
CA LEU A 535 -14.73 -13.84 8.28
C LEU A 535 -15.33 -15.25 8.44
N PRO A 536 -15.10 -15.93 9.59
CA PRO A 536 -14.32 -15.47 10.75
C PRO A 536 -12.80 -15.44 10.48
N LEU A 537 -12.08 -14.57 11.20
CA LEU A 537 -10.62 -14.55 11.17
C LEU A 537 -10.08 -15.80 11.88
N ASP A 538 -9.65 -16.78 11.10
CA ASP A 538 -9.16 -18.08 11.58
C ASP A 538 -7.70 -18.36 11.18
N GLY A 539 -7.10 -17.53 10.34
CA GLY A 539 -5.74 -17.69 9.83
C GLY A 539 -5.65 -18.61 8.60
N ASN A 540 -6.78 -19.03 8.04
CA ASN A 540 -6.79 -19.85 6.83
C ASN A 540 -6.32 -19.02 5.62
N PRO A 541 -5.22 -19.41 4.95
CA PRO A 541 -4.64 -18.63 3.86
C PRO A 541 -5.57 -18.55 2.64
N SER A 542 -6.38 -19.59 2.41
CA SER A 542 -7.36 -19.65 1.31
C SER A 542 -8.53 -18.68 1.47
N LYS A 543 -8.68 -18.09 2.67
CA LYS A 543 -9.69 -17.07 2.99
C LYS A 543 -9.13 -15.65 2.92
N SER A 544 -7.94 -15.48 2.35
CA SER A 544 -7.35 -14.17 2.11
C SER A 544 -6.86 -14.03 0.66
N MET A 545 -6.88 -12.81 0.14
CA MET A 545 -6.25 -12.45 -1.13
C MET A 545 -5.61 -11.07 -1.02
N GLY A 546 -4.58 -10.80 -1.84
CA GLY A 546 -3.98 -9.47 -2.02
C GLY A 546 -3.67 -9.18 -3.47
N LEU A 547 -3.63 -7.89 -3.81
CA LEU A 547 -3.17 -7.38 -5.08
C LEU A 547 -2.43 -6.05 -4.90
N ILE A 548 -1.58 -5.71 -5.86
CA ILE A 548 -0.89 -4.42 -5.88
C ILE A 548 -1.90 -3.35 -6.31
N ALA A 549 -2.17 -2.40 -5.43
CA ALA A 549 -3.09 -1.31 -5.65
C ALA A 549 -2.41 -0.09 -6.31
N HIS A 550 -1.18 0.22 -5.92
CA HIS A 550 -0.47 1.41 -6.33
C HIS A 550 0.99 1.09 -6.71
N PRO A 551 1.67 1.89 -7.53
CA PRO A 551 3.12 1.79 -7.71
C PRO A 551 3.89 2.22 -6.44
N ALA A 552 3.28 3.03 -5.58
CA ALA A 552 3.82 3.49 -4.30
C ALA A 552 2.96 2.99 -3.11
N GLU A 553 3.25 3.51 -1.91
CA GLU A 553 2.49 3.19 -0.69
C GLU A 553 1.00 3.52 -0.80
N VAL A 554 0.14 2.70 -0.17
CA VAL A 554 -1.28 3.01 0.01
C VAL A 554 -1.42 3.96 1.21
N SER A 555 -1.63 5.25 0.96
CA SER A 555 -1.72 6.26 2.02
C SER A 555 -3.05 6.22 2.78
N ASP A 556 -4.14 5.86 2.09
CA ASP A 556 -5.46 5.69 2.71
C ASP A 556 -6.35 4.70 1.94
N LEU A 557 -7.29 4.10 2.67
CA LEU A 557 -8.25 3.12 2.17
C LEU A 557 -9.64 3.46 2.71
N ALA A 558 -10.64 3.47 1.84
CA ALA A 558 -12.05 3.60 2.19
C ALA A 558 -12.90 2.54 1.49
N ALA A 559 -13.98 2.12 2.14
CA ALA A 559 -14.98 1.23 1.54
C ALA A 559 -16.27 2.02 1.30
N THR A 560 -16.94 1.76 0.19
CA THR A 560 -18.27 2.32 -0.05
C THR A 560 -19.28 1.75 0.94
N TRP A 561 -20.35 2.51 1.19
CA TRP A 561 -21.36 2.15 2.19
C TRP A 561 -22.06 0.81 1.92
N ASP A 562 -22.13 0.40 0.66
CA ASP A 562 -22.70 -0.87 0.19
C ASP A 562 -21.65 -2.01 0.12
N GLY A 563 -20.39 -1.72 0.46
CA GLY A 563 -19.28 -2.67 0.42
C GLY A 563 -18.90 -3.17 -0.98
N ARG A 564 -19.48 -2.60 -2.06
CA ARG A 564 -19.25 -3.05 -3.44
C ARG A 564 -17.99 -2.48 -4.07
N HIS A 565 -17.44 -1.40 -3.51
CA HIS A 565 -16.20 -0.81 -3.98
C HIS A 565 -15.25 -0.46 -2.84
N LEU A 566 -13.96 -0.56 -3.14
CA LEU A 566 -12.89 0.05 -2.34
C LEU A 566 -12.36 1.26 -3.10
N ILE A 567 -11.92 2.26 -2.35
CA ILE A 567 -11.24 3.44 -2.88
C ILE A 567 -9.90 3.51 -2.17
N THR A 568 -8.82 3.70 -2.93
CA THR A 568 -7.46 3.82 -2.39
C THR A 568 -6.82 5.11 -2.86
N ALA A 569 -5.96 5.67 -2.01
CA ALA A 569 -5.10 6.79 -2.35
C ALA A 569 -3.64 6.31 -2.34
N GLY A 570 -2.87 6.68 -3.36
CA GLY A 570 -1.49 6.21 -3.55
C GLY A 570 -0.41 7.17 -3.05
N GLY A 571 -0.76 8.07 -2.12
CA GLY A 571 0.21 8.93 -1.46
C GLY A 571 1.06 9.73 -2.45
N ALA A 572 2.31 9.29 -2.61
CA ALA A 572 3.32 9.89 -3.48
C ALA A 572 3.04 9.77 -4.99
N ASP A 573 2.21 8.83 -5.42
CA ASP A 573 1.89 8.65 -6.85
C ASP A 573 0.76 9.59 -7.34
N ASN A 574 0.18 10.38 -6.42
CA ASN A 574 -0.90 11.35 -6.66
C ASN A 574 -2.17 10.76 -7.31
N SER A 575 -2.38 9.45 -7.21
CA SER A 575 -3.49 8.74 -7.84
C SER A 575 -4.55 8.28 -6.83
N ILE A 576 -5.75 8.07 -7.34
CA ILE A 576 -6.89 7.50 -6.61
C ILE A 576 -7.44 6.37 -7.45
N HIS A 577 -7.54 5.17 -6.88
CA HIS A 577 -8.11 4.02 -7.59
C HIS A 577 -9.45 3.61 -6.98
N LEU A 578 -10.39 3.23 -7.85
CA LEU A 578 -11.70 2.69 -7.49
C LEU A 578 -11.74 1.21 -7.90
N TRP A 579 -11.84 0.33 -6.90
CA TRP A 579 -11.81 -1.11 -7.05
C TRP A 579 -13.21 -1.67 -6.89
N LYS A 580 -13.65 -2.53 -7.80
CA LYS A 580 -14.87 -3.32 -7.60
C LYS A 580 -14.56 -4.52 -6.70
N VAL A 581 -15.38 -4.73 -5.67
CA VAL A 581 -15.29 -5.89 -4.76
C VAL A 581 -16.14 -7.02 -5.33
N GLU A 582 -15.50 -8.13 -5.64
CA GLU A 582 -16.14 -9.34 -6.16
C GLU A 582 -15.65 -10.56 -5.33
N PRO A 583 -16.33 -10.92 -4.24
CA PRO A 583 -15.83 -11.90 -3.26
C PRO A 583 -15.94 -13.37 -3.72
N SER A 584 -16.71 -13.65 -4.78
CA SER A 584 -17.04 -15.01 -5.23
C SER A 584 -15.82 -15.91 -5.47
N ALA A 585 -14.75 -15.35 -6.04
CA ALA A 585 -13.49 -16.09 -6.25
C ALA A 585 -12.81 -16.46 -4.92
N LEU A 586 -12.82 -15.55 -3.95
CA LEU A 586 -12.27 -15.79 -2.61
C LEU A 586 -13.11 -16.80 -1.84
N GLU A 587 -14.44 -16.72 -1.96
CA GLU A 587 -15.34 -17.71 -1.36
C GLU A 587 -15.11 -19.12 -1.92
N ALA A 588 -14.96 -19.23 -3.24
CA ALA A 588 -14.65 -20.50 -3.90
C ALA A 588 -13.28 -21.03 -3.46
N ALA A 589 -12.27 -20.16 -3.34
CA ALA A 589 -10.95 -20.53 -2.81
C ALA A 589 -11.04 -21.02 -1.35
N GLY A 590 -11.80 -20.32 -0.50
CA GLY A 590 -12.02 -20.71 0.89
C GLY A 590 -12.77 -22.04 1.05
N GLN A 591 -13.67 -22.38 0.12
CA GLN A 591 -14.35 -23.68 0.08
C GLN A 591 -13.44 -24.81 -0.42
N ALA A 592 -12.56 -24.52 -1.39
CA ALA A 592 -11.61 -25.48 -1.94
C ALA A 592 -10.37 -25.70 -1.06
N GLY A 593 -10.06 -24.76 -0.15
CA GLY A 593 -8.86 -24.74 0.68
C GLY A 593 -8.80 -25.78 1.80
N GLY A 594 -9.81 -26.65 1.93
CA GLY A 594 -9.91 -27.67 2.98
C GLY A 594 -10.68 -27.22 4.22
N MET A 595 -11.06 -28.17 5.07
CA MET A 595 -11.78 -27.89 6.32
C MET A 595 -10.95 -28.29 7.56
N GLY A 596 -11.21 -27.63 8.68
CA GLY A 596 -10.53 -27.93 9.95
C GLY A 596 -9.03 -27.63 9.87
N VAL A 597 -8.21 -28.66 10.11
CA VAL A 597 -6.75 -28.54 10.20
C VAL A 597 -6.06 -28.53 8.82
N GLU A 598 -6.71 -29.05 7.77
CA GLU A 598 -6.12 -29.24 6.44
C GLU A 598 -5.43 -27.97 5.87
N PRO A 599 -6.03 -26.76 5.93
CA PRO A 599 -5.40 -25.56 5.39
C PRO A 599 -4.11 -25.17 6.12
N PHE A 600 -3.99 -25.53 7.41
CA PHE A 600 -2.87 -25.21 8.27
C PHE A 600 -1.73 -26.21 8.09
N VAL A 601 -2.06 -27.49 7.86
CA VAL A 601 -1.05 -28.51 7.50
C VAL A 601 -0.38 -28.15 6.17
N ASN A 602 -1.13 -27.60 5.21
CA ASN A 602 -0.57 -27.14 3.94
C ASN A 602 0.41 -25.96 4.08
N GLN A 603 0.43 -25.27 5.22
CA GLN A 603 1.45 -24.26 5.53
C GLN A 603 2.69 -24.86 6.22
N LEU A 604 2.72 -26.17 6.46
CA LEU A 604 3.90 -26.86 6.97
C LEU A 604 4.79 -27.27 5.81
N ASP A 605 6.10 -27.30 6.05
CA ASP A 605 7.06 -27.74 5.05
C ASP A 605 6.77 -29.19 4.63
N GLY A 606 6.47 -29.38 3.34
CA GLY A 606 6.07 -30.66 2.76
C GLY A 606 4.62 -31.08 3.00
N GLY A 607 3.82 -30.29 3.72
CA GLY A 607 2.40 -30.59 3.97
C GLY A 607 2.17 -31.88 4.76
N VAL A 608 1.06 -32.56 4.50
CA VAL A 608 0.69 -33.85 5.15
C VAL A 608 1.74 -34.94 4.91
N ASP A 609 2.39 -34.92 3.74
CA ASP A 609 3.39 -35.92 3.37
C ASP A 609 4.82 -35.51 3.79
N GLY A 610 4.96 -34.34 4.41
CA GLY A 610 6.23 -33.79 4.86
C GLY A 610 6.80 -34.50 6.10
N THR A 611 8.12 -34.58 6.19
CA THR A 611 8.80 -35.16 7.37
C THR A 611 8.46 -34.41 8.65
N PHE A 612 8.33 -33.08 8.57
CA PHE A 612 7.98 -32.25 9.72
C PHE A 612 6.59 -32.55 10.28
N TYR A 613 5.61 -32.86 9.41
CA TYR A 613 4.28 -33.25 9.87
C TYR A 613 4.28 -34.61 10.60
N GLN A 614 5.08 -35.56 10.12
CA GLN A 614 5.27 -36.85 10.82
C GLN A 614 5.97 -36.65 12.17
N GLU A 615 7.01 -35.81 12.23
CA GLU A 615 7.68 -35.44 13.49
C GLU A 615 6.72 -34.78 14.49
N LEU A 616 5.80 -33.92 14.01
CA LEU A 616 4.74 -33.32 14.82
C LEU A 616 3.81 -34.38 15.43
N ILE A 617 3.41 -35.39 14.65
CA ILE A 617 2.58 -36.49 15.13
C ILE A 617 3.31 -37.27 16.22
N ASP A 618 4.55 -37.70 15.93
CA ASP A 618 5.37 -38.45 16.88
C ASP A 618 5.59 -37.66 18.17
N HIS A 619 5.86 -36.35 18.05
CA HIS A 619 6.04 -35.46 19.19
C HIS A 619 4.77 -35.30 20.02
N PHE A 620 3.60 -35.20 19.38
CA PHE A 620 2.31 -35.10 20.07
C PHE A 620 2.02 -36.37 20.90
N TYR A 621 2.21 -37.55 20.31
CA TYR A 621 2.08 -38.81 21.05
C TYR A 621 3.11 -38.93 22.16
N TYR A 622 4.36 -38.51 21.93
CA TYR A 622 5.38 -38.47 22.97
C TYR A 622 4.97 -37.58 24.14
N ALA A 623 4.46 -36.38 23.89
CA ALA A 623 3.99 -35.46 24.92
C ALA A 623 2.83 -36.05 25.74
N GLN A 624 1.88 -36.73 25.07
CA GLN A 624 0.79 -37.44 25.74
C GLN A 624 1.29 -38.55 26.67
N LEU A 625 2.30 -39.31 26.24
CA LEU A 625 2.89 -40.36 27.07
C LEU A 625 3.67 -39.74 28.25
N ARG A 626 4.45 -38.69 28.00
CA ARG A 626 5.24 -37.99 29.04
C ARG A 626 4.35 -37.42 30.14
N ALA A 627 3.21 -36.82 29.79
CA ALA A 627 2.27 -36.23 30.74
C ALA A 627 1.68 -37.24 31.75
N GLN A 628 1.77 -38.54 31.48
CA GLN A 628 1.35 -39.62 32.39
C GLN A 628 2.45 -40.05 33.37
N GLY A 629 3.61 -39.38 33.34
CA GLY A 629 4.80 -39.70 34.13
C GLY A 629 5.82 -40.51 33.32
N GLU A 630 7.09 -40.10 33.41
CA GLU A 630 8.21 -40.80 32.76
C GLU A 630 8.47 -42.15 33.45
N ASP A 631 8.43 -42.16 34.80
CA ASP A 631 8.70 -43.33 35.65
C ASP A 631 7.41 -44.04 36.16
N THR A 632 6.31 -43.97 35.40
CA THR A 632 5.08 -44.65 35.79
C THR A 632 5.11 -46.16 35.48
N THR A 633 4.53 -46.96 36.38
CA THR A 633 4.30 -48.40 36.16
C THR A 633 2.87 -48.69 35.71
N GLU A 634 2.01 -47.67 35.66
CA GLU A 634 0.65 -47.78 35.17
C GLU A 634 0.61 -47.96 33.65
N PRO A 635 -0.39 -48.67 33.10
CA PRO A 635 -0.55 -48.80 31.66
C PRO A 635 -0.80 -47.43 31.02
N ARG A 636 0.06 -47.07 30.06
CA ARG A 636 -0.06 -45.82 29.30
C ARG A 636 -1.33 -45.83 28.45
N LYS A 637 -2.07 -44.72 28.47
CA LYS A 637 -3.31 -44.50 27.71
C LYS A 637 -3.06 -43.53 26.56
N ILE A 638 -3.53 -43.88 25.37
CA ILE A 638 -3.52 -43.00 24.20
C ILE A 638 -4.96 -42.50 24.01
N THR A 639 -5.24 -41.30 24.47
CA THR A 639 -6.58 -40.70 24.45
C THR A 639 -6.81 -39.78 23.24
N GLY A 640 -5.77 -39.50 22.45
CA GLY A 640 -5.79 -38.46 21.42
C GLY A 640 -5.73 -37.02 21.95
N GLU A 641 -5.56 -36.83 23.27
CA GLU A 641 -5.50 -35.52 23.91
C GLU A 641 -4.25 -35.33 24.79
N VAL A 642 -3.75 -34.10 24.85
CA VAL A 642 -2.60 -33.69 25.68
C VAL A 642 -3.04 -32.61 26.69
N PRO A 643 -2.58 -32.63 27.95
CA PRO A 643 -2.88 -31.56 28.92
C PRO A 643 -2.29 -30.21 28.51
N LEU A 644 -3.02 -29.12 28.75
CA LEU A 644 -2.59 -27.75 28.43
C LEU A 644 -1.28 -27.33 29.12
N THR A 645 -0.89 -27.97 30.23
CA THR A 645 0.40 -27.76 30.89
C THR A 645 1.59 -28.09 30.01
N GLU A 646 1.42 -28.95 29.01
CA GLU A 646 2.48 -29.34 28.07
C GLU A 646 2.62 -28.38 26.88
N LEU A 647 1.65 -27.48 26.66
CA LEU A 647 1.58 -26.64 25.47
C LEU A 647 2.86 -25.83 25.25
N GLY A 648 3.35 -25.16 26.30
CA GLY A 648 4.59 -24.39 26.23
C GLY A 648 5.82 -25.25 25.90
N ASN A 649 5.90 -26.46 26.46
CA ASN A 649 7.01 -27.38 26.18
C ASN A 649 6.98 -27.85 24.73
N MET A 650 5.79 -28.14 24.20
CA MET A 650 5.62 -28.57 22.81
C MET A 650 5.99 -27.45 21.83
N MET A 651 5.52 -26.22 22.05
CA MET A 651 5.91 -25.06 21.22
C MET A 651 7.44 -24.91 21.16
N ARG A 652 8.10 -24.93 22.32
CA ARG A 652 9.57 -24.77 22.46
C ARG A 652 10.35 -25.86 21.77
N SER A 653 9.86 -27.10 21.81
CA SER A 653 10.51 -28.23 21.14
C SER A 653 10.49 -28.11 19.61
N LEU A 654 9.52 -27.38 19.07
CA LEU A 654 9.34 -27.12 17.63
C LEU A 654 10.00 -25.81 17.19
N GLY A 655 10.92 -25.26 18.00
CA GLY A 655 11.67 -24.05 17.68
C GLY A 655 10.91 -22.73 17.87
N PHE A 656 9.72 -22.75 18.49
CA PHE A 656 8.99 -21.54 18.85
C PHE A 656 9.04 -21.32 20.37
N TYR A 657 9.61 -20.19 20.79
CA TYR A 657 9.89 -19.92 22.21
C TYR A 657 8.99 -18.80 22.76
N PRO A 658 7.68 -19.05 23.00
CA PRO A 658 6.80 -18.05 23.57
C PRO A 658 7.16 -17.76 25.02
N SER A 659 6.95 -16.52 25.41
CA SER A 659 6.98 -16.08 26.81
C SER A 659 5.90 -16.81 27.62
N GLY A 660 6.08 -16.93 28.93
CA GLY A 660 5.08 -17.41 29.88
C GLY A 660 3.75 -16.68 29.75
N ARG A 661 3.76 -15.36 29.53
CA ARG A 661 2.53 -14.62 29.26
C ARG A 661 1.85 -15.05 27.96
N GLU A 662 2.60 -15.27 26.88
CA GLU A 662 2.04 -15.75 25.61
C GLU A 662 1.51 -17.17 25.75
N ILE A 663 2.17 -18.03 26.54
CA ILE A 663 1.67 -19.36 26.87
C ILE A 663 0.34 -19.27 27.63
N ASP A 664 0.24 -18.40 28.64
CA ASP A 664 -1.02 -18.17 29.37
C ASP A 664 -2.14 -17.70 28.44
N GLU A 665 -1.83 -16.81 27.49
CA GLU A 665 -2.75 -16.35 26.44
C GLU A 665 -3.19 -17.50 25.52
N MET A 666 -2.26 -18.37 25.07
CA MET A 666 -2.58 -19.56 24.28
C MET A 666 -3.45 -20.57 25.05
N VAL A 667 -3.15 -20.80 26.33
CA VAL A 667 -3.94 -21.69 27.20
C VAL A 667 -5.36 -21.14 27.38
N ALA A 668 -5.51 -19.82 27.54
CA ALA A 668 -6.82 -19.17 27.59
C ALA A 668 -7.58 -19.28 26.26
N GLU A 669 -6.89 -19.12 25.13
CA GLU A 669 -7.46 -19.32 23.80
C GLU A 669 -7.94 -20.77 23.59
N ALA A 670 -7.12 -21.76 23.93
CA ALA A 670 -7.47 -23.18 23.83
C ALA A 670 -8.69 -23.54 24.69
N LYS A 671 -8.81 -22.95 25.89
CA LYS A 671 -10.00 -23.08 26.75
C LYS A 671 -11.27 -22.53 26.10
N LEU A 672 -11.18 -21.39 25.42
CA LEU A 672 -12.31 -20.81 24.67
C LEU A 672 -12.70 -21.71 23.48
N VAL A 673 -11.73 -22.30 22.78
CA VAL A 673 -11.97 -23.26 21.69
C VAL A 673 -12.68 -24.50 22.22
N ALA A 674 -12.20 -25.10 23.32
CA ALA A 674 -12.81 -26.26 23.97
C ALA A 674 -14.26 -25.98 24.39
N GLN A 675 -14.51 -24.81 24.99
CA GLN A 675 -15.85 -24.39 25.40
C GLN A 675 -16.78 -24.21 24.21
N ALA A 676 -16.31 -23.60 23.12
CA ALA A 676 -17.09 -23.43 21.90
C ALA A 676 -17.42 -24.76 21.22
N ALA A 677 -16.56 -25.77 21.37
CA ALA A 677 -16.79 -27.14 20.90
C ALA A 677 -17.70 -27.97 21.83
N GLY A 678 -18.12 -27.43 22.98
CA GLY A 678 -18.96 -28.12 23.95
C GLY A 678 -18.26 -29.25 24.72
N ARG A 679 -16.92 -29.19 24.86
CA ARG A 679 -16.15 -30.20 25.61
C ARG A 679 -16.31 -29.99 27.12
N ASP A 680 -16.54 -31.10 27.85
CA ASP A 680 -16.73 -31.12 29.32
C ASP A 680 -15.45 -30.75 30.09
N SER A 681 -14.27 -31.05 29.54
CA SER A 681 -12.97 -30.64 30.08
C SER A 681 -12.28 -29.66 29.13
N ALA A 682 -11.95 -28.49 29.66
CA ALA A 682 -11.21 -27.45 28.93
C ALA A 682 -9.70 -27.46 29.25
N ASP A 683 -9.19 -28.53 29.88
CA ASP A 683 -7.79 -28.62 30.32
C ASP A 683 -6.89 -29.45 29.39
N THR A 684 -7.44 -29.96 28.28
CA THR A 684 -6.73 -30.73 27.26
C THR A 684 -6.96 -30.19 25.85
N PHE A 685 -6.06 -30.50 24.92
CA PHE A 685 -6.17 -30.16 23.51
C PHE A 685 -5.87 -31.36 22.60
N THR A 686 -6.44 -31.36 21.40
CA THR A 686 -6.22 -32.40 20.37
C THR A 686 -5.06 -32.05 19.45
N PHE A 687 -4.60 -33.00 18.64
CA PHE A 687 -3.55 -32.75 17.65
C PHE A 687 -3.92 -31.65 16.65
N ASP A 688 -5.15 -31.69 16.14
CA ASP A 688 -5.65 -30.70 15.17
C ASP A 688 -5.67 -29.30 15.77
N GLU A 689 -6.13 -29.15 17.01
CA GLU A 689 -6.12 -27.88 17.75
C GLU A 689 -4.68 -27.37 17.95
N PHE A 690 -3.74 -28.28 18.25
CA PHE A 690 -2.33 -27.94 18.39
C PHE A 690 -1.71 -27.42 17.09
N VAL A 691 -1.96 -28.09 15.96
CA VAL A 691 -1.41 -27.67 14.66
C VAL A 691 -1.93 -26.29 14.27
N VAL A 692 -3.23 -26.04 14.44
CA VAL A 692 -3.83 -24.72 14.18
C VAL A 692 -3.19 -23.66 15.09
N MET A 693 -3.03 -23.95 16.39
CA MET A 693 -2.42 -23.03 17.34
C MET A 693 -0.95 -22.77 17.01
N TYR A 694 -0.18 -23.80 16.67
CA TYR A 694 1.23 -23.68 16.29
C TYR A 694 1.41 -22.80 15.05
N VAL A 695 0.65 -23.05 13.99
CA VAL A 695 0.73 -22.26 12.74
C VAL A 695 0.34 -20.80 12.99
N ASN A 696 -0.72 -20.56 13.77
CA ASN A 696 -1.18 -19.21 14.05
C ASN A 696 -0.23 -18.41 14.93
N HIS A 697 0.46 -19.05 15.88
CA HIS A 697 1.32 -18.35 16.85
C HIS A 697 2.80 -18.32 16.46
N ARG A 698 3.30 -19.29 15.68
CA ARG A 698 4.72 -19.32 15.32
C ARG A 698 5.16 -18.05 14.57
N PRO A 699 6.41 -17.60 14.75
CA PRO A 699 7.00 -16.52 13.97
C PRO A 699 7.01 -16.87 12.48
N ILE A 700 6.82 -15.86 11.64
CA ILE A 700 6.94 -16.01 10.18
C ILE A 700 8.41 -15.99 9.76
N PHE A 701 9.21 -15.19 10.46
CA PHE A 701 10.66 -15.10 10.26
C PHE A 701 11.36 -15.73 11.45
N GLY A 702 12.42 -16.48 11.18
CA GLY A 702 13.31 -16.98 12.22
C GLY A 702 14.05 -15.84 12.93
N VAL A 703 14.68 -16.16 14.06
CA VAL A 703 15.51 -15.21 14.80
C VAL A 703 16.70 -14.78 13.93
N SER A 704 16.78 -13.49 13.58
CA SER A 704 17.87 -12.95 12.78
C SER A 704 19.06 -12.52 13.65
N LYS A 705 20.23 -12.34 13.03
CA LYS A 705 21.42 -11.80 13.71
C LYS A 705 21.16 -10.40 14.29
N GLU A 706 20.40 -9.60 13.55
CA GLU A 706 20.01 -8.23 13.92
C GLU A 706 19.16 -8.26 15.19
N MET A 707 18.18 -9.17 15.28
CA MET A 707 17.36 -9.33 16.48
C MET A 707 18.20 -9.68 17.72
N ILE A 708 19.23 -10.52 17.57
CA ILE A 708 20.17 -10.83 18.67
C ILE A 708 20.99 -9.59 19.04
N GLY A 709 21.45 -8.83 18.04
CA GLY A 709 22.14 -7.56 18.24
C GLY A 709 21.30 -6.53 19.00
N GLU A 710 20.04 -6.35 18.59
CA GLU A 710 19.07 -5.47 19.25
C GLU A 710 18.78 -5.90 20.69
N ALA A 711 18.65 -7.21 20.93
CA ALA A 711 18.47 -7.74 22.28
C ALA A 711 19.67 -7.41 23.17
N PHE A 712 20.90 -7.63 22.71
CA PHE A 712 22.11 -7.28 23.47
C PHE A 712 22.24 -5.77 23.68
N ALA A 713 21.92 -4.96 22.67
CA ALA A 713 21.90 -3.51 22.81
C ALA A 713 20.91 -3.07 23.90
N ALA A 714 19.71 -3.65 23.92
CA ALA A 714 18.67 -3.36 24.90
C ALA A 714 19.03 -3.82 26.33
N LEU A 715 19.73 -4.95 26.46
CA LEU A 715 20.17 -5.48 27.75
C LEU A 715 21.41 -4.74 28.31
N SER A 716 22.25 -4.16 27.44
CA SER A 716 23.43 -3.42 27.86
C SER A 716 23.07 -2.03 28.44
N PRO A 717 23.59 -1.63 29.61
CA PRO A 717 23.28 -0.33 30.22
C PRO A 717 23.67 0.88 29.37
N SER A 718 24.68 0.73 28.51
CA SER A 718 25.23 1.77 27.63
C SER A 718 24.66 1.74 26.21
N GLY A 719 23.84 0.74 25.86
CA GLY A 719 23.41 0.50 24.48
C GLY A 719 24.53 -0.04 23.56
N SER A 720 25.70 -0.36 24.10
CA SER A 720 26.85 -0.86 23.33
C SER A 720 26.69 -2.28 22.78
N GLY A 721 25.80 -3.08 23.37
CA GLY A 721 25.67 -4.50 23.05
C GLY A 721 26.70 -5.40 23.73
N GLU A 722 27.63 -4.84 24.53
CA GLU A 722 28.58 -5.61 25.33
C GLU A 722 28.10 -5.75 26.78
N LEU A 723 28.21 -6.96 27.32
CA LEU A 723 27.83 -7.32 28.69
C LEU A 723 28.93 -8.15 29.35
N SER A 724 29.19 -7.92 30.63
CA SER A 724 29.98 -8.88 31.41
C SER A 724 29.17 -10.15 31.63
N ARG A 725 29.86 -11.29 31.77
CA ARG A 725 29.24 -12.56 32.14
C ARG A 725 28.35 -12.45 33.37
N GLU A 726 28.82 -11.79 34.42
CA GLU A 726 28.06 -11.64 35.66
C GLU A 726 26.80 -10.81 35.46
N ALA A 727 26.86 -9.79 34.60
CA ALA A 727 25.69 -8.99 34.24
C ALA A 727 24.68 -9.83 33.45
N LEU A 728 25.12 -10.58 32.42
CA LEU A 728 24.24 -11.43 31.62
C LEU A 728 23.59 -12.53 32.47
N LEU A 729 24.37 -13.23 33.30
CA LEU A 729 23.85 -14.25 34.22
C LEU A 729 22.89 -13.65 35.25
N GLY A 730 23.20 -12.46 35.77
CA GLY A 730 22.32 -11.73 36.67
C GLY A 730 20.99 -11.38 36.01
N LEU A 731 21.01 -10.91 34.77
CA LEU A 731 19.80 -10.62 33.99
C LEU A 731 18.98 -11.90 33.75
N LEU A 732 19.60 -12.97 33.25
CA LEU A 732 18.92 -14.25 32.99
C LEU A 732 18.32 -14.89 34.26
N SER A 733 18.94 -14.65 35.43
CA SER A 733 18.52 -15.28 36.69
C SER A 733 17.55 -14.43 37.51
N SER A 734 17.31 -13.16 37.15
CA SER A 734 16.54 -12.24 38.00
C SER A 734 15.53 -11.37 37.27
N HIS A 735 15.61 -11.23 35.94
CA HIS A 735 14.78 -10.32 35.18
C HIS A 735 13.62 -11.06 34.51
N GLU A 736 12.39 -10.52 34.66
CA GLU A 736 11.15 -11.07 34.09
C GLU A 736 11.00 -12.59 34.24
N GLU A 737 11.11 -13.35 33.15
CA GLU A 737 11.04 -14.81 33.12
C GLU A 737 12.40 -15.42 33.49
N ALA A 738 12.76 -15.19 34.76
CA ALA A 738 14.03 -15.62 35.31
C ALA A 738 14.21 -17.15 35.24
N LEU A 739 15.36 -17.57 34.72
CA LEU A 739 15.81 -18.95 34.75
C LEU A 739 16.34 -19.27 36.15
N GLY A 740 15.70 -20.23 36.83
CA GLY A 740 16.22 -20.74 38.10
C GLY A 740 17.65 -21.28 37.93
N GLY A 741 18.46 -21.24 38.99
CA GLY A 741 19.88 -21.62 38.90
C GLY A 741 20.11 -23.04 38.36
N GLU A 742 19.23 -23.99 38.69
CA GLU A 742 19.29 -25.35 38.12
C GLU A 742 18.92 -25.40 36.64
N ASP A 743 17.92 -24.63 36.21
CA ASP A 743 17.47 -24.60 34.81
C ASP A 743 18.51 -23.92 33.92
N LEU A 744 19.10 -22.82 34.41
CA LEU A 744 20.20 -22.14 33.73
C LEU A 744 21.41 -23.07 33.57
N ALA A 745 21.79 -23.82 34.62
CA ALA A 745 22.87 -24.78 34.55
C ALA A 745 22.59 -25.92 33.55
N LYS A 746 21.35 -26.42 33.51
CA LYS A 746 20.91 -27.42 32.51
C LYS A 746 20.97 -26.85 31.09
N CYS A 747 20.49 -25.63 30.86
CA CYS A 747 20.56 -24.97 29.56
C CYS A 747 22.01 -24.81 29.09
N LEU A 748 22.91 -24.32 29.95
CA LEU A 748 24.33 -24.18 29.62
C LEU A 748 25.00 -25.52 29.33
N ARG A 749 24.64 -26.58 30.08
CA ARG A 749 25.11 -27.94 29.79
C ARG A 749 24.65 -28.44 28.42
N MET A 750 23.40 -28.18 28.05
CA MET A 750 22.86 -28.62 26.77
C MET A 750 23.47 -27.84 25.59
N LEU A 751 23.69 -26.55 25.76
CA LEU A 751 24.19 -25.66 24.70
C LEU A 751 25.71 -25.76 24.52
N VAL A 752 26.46 -25.77 25.63
CA VAL A 752 27.93 -25.63 25.62
C VAL A 752 28.65 -26.86 26.20
N GLY A 753 27.91 -27.85 26.72
CA GLY A 753 28.47 -29.06 27.33
C GLY A 753 28.97 -28.88 28.77
N VAL A 754 28.82 -27.68 29.36
CA VAL A 754 29.38 -27.33 30.68
C VAL A 754 28.33 -26.69 31.57
N GLU A 755 28.15 -27.21 32.79
CA GLU A 755 27.18 -26.69 33.78
C GLU A 755 27.66 -25.42 34.48
N ASP A 756 28.97 -25.28 34.71
CA ASP A 756 29.58 -24.17 35.43
C ASP A 756 29.56 -22.89 34.58
N PRO A 757 28.76 -21.86 34.92
CA PRO A 757 28.63 -20.65 34.11
C PRO A 757 29.96 -19.90 33.92
N ALA A 758 30.89 -19.99 34.89
CA ALA A 758 32.20 -19.36 34.79
C ALA A 758 33.10 -20.01 33.72
N LYS A 759 32.80 -21.26 33.33
CA LYS A 759 33.50 -22.00 32.28
C LYS A 759 32.72 -22.06 30.97
N ALA A 760 31.39 -21.97 31.04
CA ALA A 760 30.52 -22.01 29.87
C ALA A 760 30.50 -20.69 29.10
N LEU A 761 30.75 -19.57 29.76
CA LEU A 761 30.63 -18.22 29.21
C LEU A 761 31.94 -17.41 29.36
N PRO A 762 32.37 -16.64 28.33
CA PRO A 762 33.53 -15.75 28.42
C PRO A 762 33.24 -14.53 29.31
N GLU A 763 34.28 -13.84 29.81
CA GLU A 763 34.13 -12.70 30.74
C GLU A 763 33.35 -11.51 30.15
N GLN A 764 33.51 -11.26 28.85
CA GLN A 764 32.76 -10.27 28.08
C GLN A 764 32.04 -10.99 26.94
N ILE A 765 30.78 -10.66 26.75
CA ILE A 765 29.90 -11.25 25.74
C ILE A 765 29.20 -10.13 24.99
N ASP A 766 29.27 -10.22 23.66
CA ASP A 766 28.43 -9.47 22.75
C ASP A 766 27.50 -10.45 21.99
N ALA A 767 26.62 -9.89 21.15
CA ALA A 767 25.68 -10.66 20.35
C ALA A 767 26.35 -11.72 19.46
N LYS A 768 27.53 -11.41 18.91
CA LYS A 768 28.28 -12.30 18.03
C LYS A 768 28.83 -13.50 18.80
N VAL A 769 29.55 -13.23 19.90
CA VAL A 769 30.12 -14.25 20.77
C VAL A 769 29.03 -15.15 21.30
N PHE A 770 27.89 -14.58 21.71
CA PHE A 770 26.76 -15.37 22.19
C PHE A 770 26.17 -16.27 21.08
N ALA A 771 25.94 -15.72 19.89
CA ALA A 771 25.41 -16.49 18.77
C ALA A 771 26.34 -17.64 18.34
N GLU A 772 27.65 -17.37 18.21
CA GLU A 772 28.62 -18.35 17.72
C GLU A 772 28.98 -19.40 18.78
N GLN A 773 29.25 -18.98 20.02
CA GLN A 773 29.82 -19.84 21.05
C GLN A 773 28.78 -20.47 21.98
N VAL A 774 27.58 -19.88 22.10
CA VAL A 774 26.52 -20.38 22.98
C VAL A 774 25.38 -20.98 22.18
N LEU A 775 24.86 -20.28 21.18
CA LEU A 775 23.74 -20.78 20.36
C LEU A 775 24.18 -21.71 19.23
N GLY A 776 25.47 -21.70 18.87
CA GLY A 776 26.02 -22.55 17.81
C GLY A 776 25.66 -22.09 16.38
N PHE A 777 25.34 -20.81 16.19
CA PHE A 777 25.08 -20.24 14.86
C PHE A 777 26.39 -20.06 14.09
N GLN A 778 26.61 -20.91 13.07
CA GLN A 778 27.87 -20.95 12.30
C GLN A 778 28.07 -19.73 11.38
N ASP A 779 27.00 -19.05 11.00
CA ASP A 779 27.05 -18.03 9.95
C ASP A 779 27.00 -16.59 10.48
N TYR A 780 27.33 -16.27 11.75
CA TYR A 780 27.23 -14.88 12.28
C TYR A 780 28.16 -13.85 11.59
N ALA A 781 29.03 -14.27 10.66
CA ALA A 781 29.88 -13.36 9.90
C ALA A 781 29.08 -12.30 9.12
N VAL A 782 29.61 -11.07 9.11
CA VAL A 782 29.12 -9.93 8.31
C VAL A 782 29.32 -10.28 6.84
N THR A 783 28.25 -10.59 6.10
CA THR A 783 28.28 -10.48 4.65
C THR A 783 28.30 -8.99 4.33
N GLY A 784 29.51 -8.43 4.37
CA GLY A 784 29.81 -7.13 3.80
C GLY A 784 30.21 -7.35 2.34
N ALA A 785 29.30 -7.01 1.43
CA ALA A 785 29.56 -6.53 0.07
C ALA A 785 28.24 -6.00 -0.48
#